data_AF-A0A9D7P638-F1
#
_entry.id   AF-A0A9D7P638-F1
#
_cell.length_a   1.000
_cell.length_b   1.000
_cell.length_c   1.000
_cell.angle_alpha   90.00
_cell.angle_beta   90.00
_cell.angle_gamma   90.00
#
_symmetry.space_group_name_H-M   'P 1'
#
loop_
_entity.id
_entity.type
_entity.pdbx_description
1 polymer ?
#
loop_
_entity_poly.entity_id
_entity_poly.type
_entity_poly.pdbx_seq_one_letter_code
_entity_poly.pdbx_strand_id
1 'polypeptide(L)'
;MRYGRDGNDVVAKKGLYLGAFGWLEDVKPENKKFSSVDLTGDLDLEFNKPGDPPLMRDNTNGGYIHAPSLNHAVTAAVLRNGYISNAEPGNPQTLSVNLSSDRVRLALSILEGIRGGQSLGALLGYQFERGLHDRHNEAEVDQFIFRMRKAFPLRANRLLTTKVEKDEDGNEVSIEAIEARNVLDGVRLVEHIKKTGVKTFPFGIAKLNQPNAPTVAQAAAINAEVDRVLDVHDAVADLALAEGVHQAVQGNYDRVASTLDTYSKGNFPPEPDVVRTPRSGFTLTHRVGLNLEAGLAPGATPRAKAEPAVNKWLGSILPPAADVFCKVEYFDPIANAAAAHDVSLQDLQLQPIDLLYIVHSESLQAMDELSDRIVRHIIATFDPRPDAVMKISYLFKPAGKISIFELMPLAESLRSILLRSRPLRASDITLQTESGQEQDTSVFVDKQRIVLVKDGMKTLQTNLAAFNATAATVDASITAITDLLSEAGKYAIPQSGWGFAFSWKQAAFAGVLKKVDELLNRWVGRLADYDALIAQYTALLPAATDLEKFDILQRAESLITAAPTPQPLPAPDTFKTTVLDPQRISFVSRLDDFKLTILKTSTRSLTSLIASVKALSVTQFDLTGIDLEDNEKAIDVFAADLNSRAQSVAADLDKRIKSAEKLIDDHDNSTKPAERVQFLDTAAKTLLGDDFRIVPEFGMSSEQADEWDKSLVASQSGELLKYLTDPPNEVDFPVDDWLYGVSRVREKMRHWEKCVMLSEAFKSGELRLVPVQLPFKPNDRWLALEYPANYTLDGDRLLFTAAYAAPFQKLQRQCGLLIDEWNEVIPGKDETTGIAFHYDRPNAEPPQTMLLVTPANMDGPWQWQDLVDAINETLEMAKKRAVEPVHVDQTAYARFLPSTVMAVTLYQISIAANLAVNNNIYHFIEQGNNG
;
A
#
# COMPACT_ATOMS: atom_id res chain seq x y z
N MET A 1 54.25 -13.12 -26.41
CA MET A 1 53.73 -11.78 -26.74
C MET A 1 52.27 -11.93 -27.16
N ARG A 2 51.32 -11.27 -26.48
CA ARG A 2 49.97 -11.00 -26.98
C ARG A 2 49.55 -9.66 -26.37
N TYR A 3 49.07 -8.75 -27.20
CA TYR A 3 48.51 -7.47 -26.77
C TYR A 3 47.20 -7.74 -26.02
N GLY A 4 47.12 -7.26 -24.78
CA GLY A 4 45.85 -7.13 -24.06
C GLY A 4 45.01 -6.04 -24.74
N ARG A 5 43.69 -6.22 -24.71
CA ARG A 5 42.72 -5.35 -25.39
C ARG A 5 42.65 -3.92 -24.81
N ASP A 6 43.33 -3.66 -23.69
CA ASP A 6 43.14 -2.45 -22.89
C ASP A 6 44.42 -1.63 -22.65
N GLY A 7 45.44 -1.72 -23.52
CA GLY A 7 46.58 -0.78 -23.51
C GLY A 7 47.47 -0.75 -22.26
N ASN A 8 47.20 -1.56 -21.23
CA ASN A 8 48.06 -1.70 -20.08
C ASN A 8 49.22 -2.65 -20.39
N ASP A 9 50.45 -2.15 -20.26
CA ASP A 9 51.70 -2.89 -20.41
C ASP A 9 51.76 -4.04 -19.38
N VAL A 10 51.28 -5.21 -19.78
CA VAL A 10 51.49 -6.44 -19.02
C VAL A 10 52.93 -6.90 -19.26
N VAL A 11 53.73 -6.92 -18.19
CA VAL A 11 55.10 -7.43 -18.20
C VAL A 11 55.12 -8.84 -18.83
N ALA A 12 55.90 -8.99 -19.90
CA ALA A 12 56.02 -10.24 -20.63
C ALA A 12 56.49 -11.37 -19.69
N LYS A 13 55.61 -12.34 -19.41
CA LYS A 13 56.01 -13.56 -18.71
C LYS A 13 57.04 -14.30 -19.56
N LYS A 14 58.21 -14.62 -19.01
CA LYS A 14 59.17 -15.51 -19.67
C LYS A 14 58.69 -16.96 -19.47
N GLY A 15 58.47 -17.69 -20.56
CA GLY A 15 58.05 -19.09 -20.55
C GLY A 15 58.36 -19.77 -21.89
N LEU A 16 58.26 -21.10 -21.93
CA LEU A 16 58.38 -21.87 -23.16
C LEU A 16 57.09 -21.69 -23.99
N TYR A 17 57.19 -21.10 -25.17
CA TYR A 17 56.06 -20.89 -26.08
C TYR A 17 56.13 -21.92 -27.21
N LEU A 18 55.25 -22.92 -27.18
CA LEU A 18 55.04 -23.84 -28.29
C LEU A 18 54.02 -23.21 -29.25
N GLY A 19 54.48 -22.84 -30.45
CA GLY A 19 53.61 -22.42 -31.54
C GLY A 19 53.32 -23.60 -32.47
N ALA A 20 52.05 -23.81 -32.80
CA ALA A 20 51.64 -24.69 -33.89
C ALA A 20 51.40 -23.85 -35.14
N PHE A 21 51.81 -24.35 -36.31
CA PHE A 21 51.46 -23.80 -37.60
C PHE A 21 50.60 -24.81 -38.36
N GLY A 22 49.64 -24.33 -39.13
CA GLY A 22 48.84 -25.13 -40.06
C GLY A 22 48.76 -24.41 -41.39
N TRP A 23 48.61 -25.16 -42.49
CA TRP A 23 48.32 -24.61 -43.81
C TRP A 23 46.96 -25.13 -44.29
N LEU A 24 46.28 -24.31 -45.07
CA LEU A 24 45.04 -24.67 -45.74
C LEU A 24 45.37 -24.80 -47.24
N GLU A 25 45.36 -26.02 -47.76
CA GLU A 25 45.52 -26.30 -49.20
C GLU A 25 44.13 -26.52 -49.84
N ASP A 26 44.04 -26.41 -51.16
CA ASP A 26 42.77 -26.52 -51.92
C ASP A 26 41.66 -25.53 -51.49
N VAL A 27 42.05 -24.31 -51.13
CA VAL A 27 41.09 -23.22 -50.89
C VAL A 27 40.36 -22.92 -52.20
N LYS A 28 39.11 -23.37 -52.27
CA LYS A 28 38.20 -23.02 -53.35
C LYS A 28 37.46 -21.75 -52.96
N PRO A 29 37.15 -20.86 -53.92
CA PRO A 29 36.17 -19.81 -53.67
C PRO A 29 34.90 -20.48 -53.15
N GLU A 30 34.41 -20.00 -52.01
CA GLU A 30 33.03 -20.28 -51.63
C GLU A 30 32.17 -19.84 -52.82
N ASN A 31 31.27 -20.70 -53.32
CA ASN A 31 30.51 -20.49 -54.57
C ASN A 31 29.47 -19.35 -54.45
N LYS A 32 29.88 -18.20 -53.92
CA LYS A 32 29.12 -16.99 -53.71
C LYS A 32 28.79 -16.37 -55.05
N LYS A 33 27.53 -15.94 -55.19
CA LYS A 33 27.06 -15.22 -56.37
C LYS A 33 27.02 -13.75 -56.01
N PHE A 34 27.87 -12.98 -56.65
CA PHE A 34 27.89 -11.53 -56.52
C PHE A 34 27.02 -10.89 -57.59
N SER A 35 26.15 -9.96 -57.19
CA SER A 35 25.33 -9.15 -58.10
C SER A 35 25.67 -7.67 -57.93
N SER A 36 25.69 -6.90 -59.03
CA SER A 36 25.89 -5.45 -58.99
C SER A 36 24.82 -4.77 -58.12
N VAL A 37 25.23 -3.74 -57.37
CA VAL A 37 24.32 -2.89 -56.59
C VAL A 37 24.18 -1.55 -57.29
N ASP A 38 22.97 -1.21 -57.69
CA ASP A 38 22.65 0.12 -58.22
C ASP A 38 22.22 1.02 -57.05
N LEU A 39 23.07 1.99 -56.71
CA LEU A 39 22.75 3.03 -55.74
C LEU A 39 22.11 4.24 -56.45
N THR A 40 21.31 5.00 -55.72
CA THR A 40 20.67 6.22 -56.23
C THR A 40 20.80 7.35 -55.22
N GLY A 41 20.80 8.60 -55.69
CA GLY A 41 20.89 9.79 -54.83
C GLY A 41 22.24 9.93 -54.13
N ASP A 42 22.23 10.45 -52.91
CA ASP A 42 23.43 10.81 -52.16
C ASP A 42 24.37 9.62 -51.87
N LEU A 43 23.82 8.40 -51.78
CA LEU A 43 24.60 7.18 -51.56
C LEU A 43 25.50 6.81 -52.76
N ASP A 44 25.08 7.14 -53.98
CA ASP A 44 25.88 6.90 -55.18
C ASP A 44 27.12 7.81 -55.20
N LEU A 45 26.96 9.07 -54.76
CA LEU A 45 28.04 10.05 -54.66
C LEU A 45 29.09 9.66 -53.62
N GLU A 46 28.69 9.00 -52.53
CA GLU A 46 29.62 8.58 -51.47
C GLU A 46 30.34 7.27 -51.78
N PHE A 47 29.65 6.28 -52.33
CA PHE A 47 30.18 4.91 -52.46
C PHE A 47 30.62 4.50 -53.86
N ASN A 48 30.23 5.21 -54.94
CA ASN A 48 30.65 4.92 -56.32
C ASN A 48 31.55 6.05 -56.88
N LYS A 49 32.76 6.21 -56.32
CA LYS A 49 33.71 7.24 -56.79
C LYS A 49 34.42 6.81 -58.09
N PRO A 50 34.81 7.76 -58.97
CA PRO A 50 35.46 7.43 -60.22
C PRO A 50 36.78 6.66 -60.02
N GLY A 51 36.83 5.41 -60.48
CA GLY A 51 38.00 4.53 -60.39
C GLY A 51 37.91 3.42 -59.34
N ASP A 52 36.89 3.45 -58.47
CA ASP A 52 36.64 2.38 -57.50
C ASP A 52 35.99 1.16 -58.18
N PRO A 53 36.26 -0.07 -57.70
CA PRO A 53 35.57 -1.26 -58.16
C PRO A 53 34.06 -1.16 -57.85
N PRO A 54 33.18 -1.69 -58.73
CA PRO A 54 31.74 -1.58 -58.54
C PRO A 54 31.31 -2.29 -57.25
N LEU A 55 30.33 -1.71 -56.56
CA LEU A 55 29.75 -2.33 -55.36
C LEU A 55 29.01 -3.61 -55.73
N MET A 56 29.40 -4.70 -55.08
CA MET A 56 28.85 -6.03 -55.31
C MET A 56 28.15 -6.53 -54.05
N ARG A 57 26.93 -7.05 -54.22
CA ARG A 57 26.16 -7.72 -53.15
C ARG A 57 26.45 -9.21 -53.16
N ASP A 58 26.89 -9.72 -52.03
CA ASP A 58 27.02 -11.15 -51.75
C ASP A 58 25.62 -11.74 -51.44
N ASN A 59 25.23 -12.78 -52.17
CA ASN A 59 23.94 -13.47 -51.98
C ASN A 59 23.85 -14.23 -50.65
N THR A 60 24.98 -14.47 -49.97
CA THR A 60 25.06 -15.12 -48.65
C THR A 60 25.13 -14.12 -47.49
N ASN A 61 25.28 -12.82 -47.77
CA ASN A 61 25.31 -11.80 -46.73
C ASN A 61 23.91 -11.59 -46.14
N GLY A 62 23.78 -11.73 -44.82
CA GLY A 62 22.53 -11.52 -44.10
C GLY A 62 22.21 -10.03 -43.86
N GLY A 63 23.14 -9.12 -44.07
CA GLY A 63 22.98 -7.69 -43.76
C GLY A 63 23.20 -7.39 -42.28
N TYR A 64 22.54 -6.35 -41.77
CA TYR A 64 22.67 -5.89 -40.39
C TYR A 64 21.36 -5.98 -39.61
N ILE A 65 21.47 -6.04 -38.28
CA ILE A 65 20.35 -5.92 -37.35
C ILE A 65 20.62 -4.68 -36.50
N HIS A 66 19.78 -3.67 -36.61
CA HIS A 66 19.78 -2.54 -35.68
C HIS A 66 18.99 -2.95 -34.43
N ALA A 67 19.62 -2.79 -33.28
CA ALA A 67 19.09 -3.23 -32.01
C ALA A 67 19.04 -2.05 -31.01
N PRO A 68 18.12 -2.06 -30.04
CA PRO A 68 17.90 -0.95 -29.13
C PRO A 68 19.09 -0.62 -28.20
N SER A 69 20.06 -1.52 -28.09
CA SER A 69 21.28 -1.33 -27.27
C SER A 69 22.39 -2.26 -27.75
N LEU A 70 23.61 -2.05 -27.25
CA LEU A 70 24.75 -2.93 -27.50
C LEU A 70 24.48 -4.38 -27.06
N ASN A 71 23.91 -4.58 -25.87
CA ASN A 71 23.58 -5.93 -25.38
C ASN A 71 22.58 -6.63 -26.30
N HIS A 72 21.55 -5.92 -26.76
CA HIS A 72 20.59 -6.47 -27.72
C HIS A 72 21.23 -6.78 -29.08
N ALA A 73 22.19 -5.96 -29.54
CA ALA A 73 22.93 -6.24 -30.78
C ALA A 73 23.77 -7.52 -30.65
N VAL A 74 24.45 -7.73 -29.51
CA VAL A 74 25.20 -8.97 -29.25
C VAL A 74 24.27 -10.17 -29.16
N THR A 75 23.12 -10.05 -28.48
CA THR A 75 22.08 -11.09 -28.46
C THR A 75 21.63 -11.47 -29.86
N ALA A 76 21.30 -10.48 -30.69
CA ALA A 76 20.89 -10.69 -32.07
C ALA A 76 21.98 -11.38 -32.91
N ALA A 77 23.25 -11.00 -32.70
CA ALA A 77 24.39 -11.64 -33.37
C ALA A 77 24.54 -13.12 -32.98
N VAL A 78 24.40 -13.45 -31.70
CA VAL A 78 24.47 -14.84 -31.20
C VAL A 78 23.33 -15.69 -31.76
N LEU A 79 22.08 -15.19 -31.67
CA LEU A 79 20.91 -15.88 -32.23
C LEU A 79 21.06 -16.13 -33.74
N ARG A 80 21.53 -15.11 -34.46
CA ARG A 80 21.78 -15.19 -35.89
C ARG A 80 22.86 -16.22 -36.24
N ASN A 81 23.98 -16.22 -35.53
CA ASN A 81 25.05 -17.20 -35.76
C ASN A 81 24.57 -18.62 -35.43
N GLY A 82 23.74 -18.77 -34.40
CA GLY A 82 23.07 -20.03 -34.08
C GLY A 82 22.24 -20.56 -35.25
N TYR A 83 21.41 -19.70 -35.85
CA TYR A 83 20.63 -20.03 -37.05
C TYR A 83 21.53 -20.42 -38.24
N ILE A 84 22.48 -19.55 -38.61
CA ILE A 84 23.35 -19.78 -39.78
C ILE A 84 24.15 -21.08 -39.65
N SER A 85 24.61 -21.42 -38.45
CA SER A 85 25.46 -22.59 -38.21
C SER A 85 24.67 -23.92 -38.19
N ASN A 86 23.36 -23.89 -37.92
CA ASN A 86 22.55 -25.09 -37.70
C ASN A 86 21.40 -25.25 -38.70
N ALA A 87 21.16 -24.27 -39.58
CA ALA A 87 20.14 -24.36 -40.61
C ALA A 87 20.60 -25.31 -41.74
N GLU A 88 20.09 -26.55 -41.71
CA GLU A 88 20.33 -27.53 -42.77
C GLU A 88 19.19 -27.54 -43.81
N PRO A 89 19.43 -27.96 -45.07
CA PRO A 89 18.38 -28.05 -46.10
C PRO A 89 17.17 -28.91 -45.70
N GLY A 90 17.37 -29.91 -44.84
CA GLY A 90 16.31 -30.77 -44.32
C GLY A 90 15.49 -30.15 -43.17
N ASN A 91 16.02 -29.13 -42.50
CA ASN A 91 15.35 -28.40 -41.42
C ASN A 91 15.78 -26.93 -41.41
N PRO A 92 15.32 -26.12 -42.39
CA PRO A 92 15.83 -24.78 -42.63
C PRO A 92 15.45 -23.78 -41.53
N GLN A 93 14.54 -24.12 -40.62
CA GLN A 93 14.04 -23.24 -39.55
C GLN A 93 14.72 -23.49 -38.19
N THR A 94 15.73 -24.36 -38.13
CA THR A 94 16.44 -24.67 -36.89
C THR A 94 17.06 -23.41 -36.29
N LEU A 95 16.66 -23.07 -35.05
CA LEU A 95 17.07 -21.84 -34.33
C LEU A 95 16.67 -20.52 -35.03
N SER A 96 15.68 -20.55 -35.93
CA SER A 96 15.07 -19.34 -36.49
C SER A 96 14.16 -18.68 -35.45
N VAL A 97 14.60 -17.57 -34.88
CA VAL A 97 13.82 -16.82 -33.88
C VAL A 97 13.05 -15.68 -34.53
N ASN A 98 11.75 -15.57 -34.24
CA ASN A 98 10.90 -14.49 -34.72
C ASN A 98 10.19 -13.75 -33.57
N LEU A 99 10.69 -12.55 -33.27
CA LEU A 99 10.16 -11.64 -32.25
C LEU A 99 9.29 -10.52 -32.86
N SER A 100 8.37 -10.86 -33.75
CA SER A 100 7.40 -9.87 -34.25
C SER A 100 6.50 -9.35 -33.11
N SER A 101 6.05 -8.09 -33.20
CA SER A 101 5.26 -7.44 -32.16
C SER A 101 3.98 -8.20 -31.78
N ASP A 102 3.35 -8.88 -32.74
CA ASP A 102 2.14 -9.69 -32.48
C ASP A 102 2.47 -10.96 -31.69
N ARG A 103 3.55 -11.66 -32.08
CA ARG A 103 4.01 -12.87 -31.38
C ARG A 103 4.50 -12.56 -29.98
N VAL A 104 5.24 -11.45 -29.79
CA VAL A 104 5.70 -11.00 -28.47
C VAL A 104 4.53 -10.66 -27.56
N ARG A 105 3.51 -9.93 -28.04
CA ARG A 105 2.31 -9.62 -27.23
C ARG A 105 1.55 -10.88 -26.82
N LEU A 106 1.39 -11.83 -27.73
CA LEU A 106 0.76 -13.13 -27.42
C LEU A 106 1.58 -13.89 -26.37
N ALA A 107 2.90 -13.99 -26.56
CA ALA A 107 3.78 -14.67 -25.62
C ALA A 107 3.77 -14.02 -24.22
N LEU A 108 3.79 -12.68 -24.13
CA LEU A 108 3.69 -11.95 -22.86
C LEU A 108 2.35 -12.21 -22.16
N SER A 109 1.23 -12.26 -22.90
CA SER A 109 -0.08 -12.59 -22.31
C SER A 109 -0.13 -14.00 -21.72
N ILE A 110 0.55 -14.96 -22.34
CA ILE A 110 0.69 -16.32 -21.82
C ILE A 110 1.59 -16.33 -20.57
N LEU A 111 2.70 -15.57 -20.56
CA LEU A 111 3.57 -15.45 -19.38
C LEU A 111 2.87 -14.78 -18.19
N GLU A 112 2.01 -13.78 -18.44
CA GLU A 112 1.14 -13.21 -17.41
C GLU A 112 0.17 -14.25 -16.84
N GLY A 113 -0.46 -15.06 -17.69
CA GLY A 113 -1.31 -16.18 -17.26
C GLY A 113 -0.57 -17.20 -16.39
N ILE A 114 0.69 -17.51 -16.74
CA ILE A 114 1.55 -18.39 -15.93
C ILE A 114 1.87 -17.74 -14.58
N ARG A 115 2.17 -16.43 -14.57
CA ARG A 115 2.37 -15.67 -13.33
C ARG A 115 1.10 -15.60 -12.47
N GLY A 116 -0.08 -15.69 -13.07
CA GLY A 116 -1.36 -15.85 -12.40
C GLY A 116 -1.63 -17.25 -11.84
N GLY A 117 -0.67 -18.18 -11.92
CA GLY A 117 -0.77 -19.53 -11.37
C GLY A 117 -1.40 -20.57 -12.32
N GLN A 118 -1.63 -20.23 -13.59
CA GLN A 118 -2.15 -21.17 -14.58
C GLN A 118 -1.03 -21.94 -15.29
N SER A 119 -1.25 -23.21 -15.63
CA SER A 119 -0.27 -23.98 -16.41
C SER A 119 -0.28 -23.57 -17.90
N LEU A 120 0.88 -23.65 -18.57
CA LEU A 120 0.98 -23.41 -20.02
C LEU A 120 0.02 -24.32 -20.83
N GLY A 121 -0.14 -25.57 -20.41
CA GLY A 121 -1.11 -26.50 -21.02
C GLY A 121 -2.55 -26.01 -20.95
N ALA A 122 -2.96 -25.44 -19.81
CA ALA A 122 -4.29 -24.86 -19.65
C ALA A 122 -4.48 -23.59 -20.49
N LEU A 123 -3.50 -22.68 -20.51
CA LEU A 123 -3.57 -21.42 -21.28
C LEU A 123 -3.67 -21.66 -22.79
N LEU A 124 -2.85 -22.58 -23.32
CA LEU A 124 -2.95 -22.98 -24.73
C LEU A 124 -4.27 -23.72 -25.02
N GLY A 125 -4.75 -24.51 -24.06
CA GLY A 125 -6.07 -25.14 -24.14
C GLY A 125 -7.21 -24.14 -24.20
N TYR A 126 -7.19 -23.08 -23.38
CA TYR A 126 -8.20 -22.03 -23.39
C TYR A 126 -8.20 -21.27 -24.72
N GLN A 127 -7.03 -20.97 -25.28
CA GLN A 127 -6.92 -20.33 -26.60
C GLN A 127 -7.53 -21.22 -27.69
N PHE A 128 -7.20 -22.52 -27.69
CA PHE A 128 -7.75 -23.47 -28.64
C PHE A 128 -9.28 -23.57 -28.55
N GLU A 129 -9.82 -23.79 -27.35
CA GLU A 129 -11.27 -23.96 -27.16
C GLU A 129 -12.03 -22.68 -27.47
N ARG A 130 -11.48 -21.52 -27.10
CA ARG A 130 -12.03 -20.22 -27.47
C ARG A 130 -11.99 -19.99 -28.98
N GLY A 131 -10.88 -20.34 -29.63
CA GLY A 131 -10.74 -20.23 -31.08
C GLY A 131 -11.73 -21.11 -31.84
N LEU A 132 -12.01 -22.32 -31.34
CA LEU A 132 -13.08 -23.17 -31.87
C LEU A 132 -14.47 -22.54 -31.67
N HIS A 133 -14.75 -22.00 -30.48
CA HIS A 133 -16.02 -21.30 -30.20
C HIS A 133 -16.22 -20.06 -31.08
N ASP A 134 -15.20 -19.21 -31.22
CA ASP A 134 -15.28 -17.95 -31.96
C ASP A 134 -15.44 -18.19 -33.49
N ARG A 135 -14.92 -19.31 -34.00
CA ARG A 135 -15.05 -19.74 -35.41
C ARG A 135 -16.35 -20.49 -35.73
N HIS A 136 -17.31 -20.55 -34.80
CA HIS A 136 -18.63 -21.16 -35.01
C HIS A 136 -19.36 -20.58 -36.25
N ASN A 137 -19.09 -19.31 -36.61
CA ASN A 137 -19.66 -18.67 -37.80
C ASN A 137 -19.12 -19.25 -39.14
N GLU A 138 -17.95 -19.91 -39.12
CA GLU A 138 -17.34 -20.54 -40.31
C GLU A 138 -17.75 -22.02 -40.42
N ALA A 139 -17.76 -22.75 -39.29
CA ALA A 139 -18.27 -24.11 -39.18
C ALA A 139 -18.57 -24.47 -37.72
N GLU A 140 -19.61 -25.26 -37.45
CA GLU A 140 -19.94 -25.72 -36.10
C GLU A 140 -18.89 -26.75 -35.61
N VAL A 141 -17.91 -26.30 -34.83
CA VAL A 141 -16.77 -27.10 -34.35
C VAL A 141 -16.77 -27.35 -32.83
N ASP A 142 -17.70 -26.75 -32.08
CA ASP A 142 -17.82 -26.90 -30.61
C ASP A 142 -18.02 -28.36 -30.18
N GLN A 143 -18.72 -29.15 -30.99
CA GLN A 143 -18.95 -30.57 -30.76
C GLN A 143 -17.65 -31.40 -30.65
N PHE A 144 -16.50 -30.87 -31.12
CA PHE A 144 -15.20 -31.54 -31.04
C PHE A 144 -14.44 -31.22 -29.74
N ILE A 145 -14.81 -30.17 -28.99
CA ILE A 145 -14.13 -29.75 -27.75
C ILE A 145 -14.07 -30.91 -26.75
N PHE A 146 -15.21 -31.58 -26.49
CA PHE A 146 -15.27 -32.71 -25.56
C PHE A 146 -14.40 -33.90 -26.01
N ARG A 147 -14.32 -34.14 -27.33
CA ARG A 147 -13.48 -35.21 -27.88
C ARG A 147 -12.00 -34.89 -27.73
N MET A 148 -11.63 -33.63 -27.95
CA MET A 148 -10.26 -33.14 -27.80
C MET A 148 -9.82 -33.18 -26.33
N ARG A 149 -10.68 -32.78 -25.37
CA ARG A 149 -10.42 -32.92 -23.93
C ARG A 149 -10.19 -34.38 -23.52
N LYS A 150 -10.95 -35.32 -24.09
CA LYS A 150 -10.78 -36.75 -23.81
C LYS A 150 -9.50 -37.34 -24.41
N ALA A 151 -9.07 -36.84 -25.57
CA ALA A 151 -7.81 -37.27 -26.20
C ALA A 151 -6.57 -36.65 -25.53
N PHE A 152 -6.69 -35.43 -25.01
CA PHE A 152 -5.63 -34.66 -24.36
C PHE A 152 -6.09 -34.11 -23.00
N PRO A 153 -6.29 -34.98 -21.99
CA PRO A 153 -6.76 -34.56 -20.68
C PRO A 153 -5.70 -33.71 -19.96
N LEU A 154 -6.15 -32.62 -19.35
CA LEU A 154 -5.33 -31.82 -18.44
C LEU A 154 -5.18 -32.56 -17.10
N ARG A 155 -4.08 -33.28 -16.93
CA ARG A 155 -3.79 -33.98 -15.66
C ARG A 155 -3.70 -32.99 -14.50
N ALA A 156 -4.68 -33.05 -13.59
CA ALA A 156 -4.70 -32.27 -12.36
C ALA A 156 -3.88 -32.99 -11.27
N ASN A 157 -2.63 -32.56 -11.01
CA ASN A 157 -1.93 -32.85 -9.75
C ASN A 157 -0.60 -32.08 -9.57
N ARG A 158 -0.62 -30.74 -9.63
CA ARG A 158 0.54 -29.91 -9.22
C ARG A 158 0.19 -28.77 -8.25
N LEU A 159 -1.08 -28.60 -7.87
CA LEU A 159 -1.53 -27.58 -6.91
C LEU A 159 -2.32 -28.22 -5.75
N LEU A 160 -2.07 -27.75 -4.52
CA LEU A 160 -2.70 -28.23 -3.27
C LEU A 160 -4.23 -28.02 -3.24
N THR A 161 -4.77 -27.11 -4.05
CA THR A 161 -6.19 -26.72 -4.06
C THR A 161 -7.09 -27.60 -4.92
N THR A 162 -6.54 -28.55 -5.69
CA THR A 162 -7.31 -29.48 -6.55
C THR A 162 -7.09 -30.94 -6.17
N LYS A 163 -6.92 -31.23 -4.88
CA LYS A 163 -6.77 -32.60 -4.36
C LYS A 163 -8.15 -33.25 -4.25
N VAL A 164 -8.35 -34.39 -4.90
CA VAL A 164 -9.61 -35.15 -4.87
C VAL A 164 -9.81 -35.76 -3.47
N GLU A 165 -10.98 -35.58 -2.87
CA GLU A 165 -11.39 -36.29 -1.65
C GLU A 165 -11.66 -37.78 -1.99
N LYS A 166 -11.19 -38.68 -1.12
CA LYS A 166 -11.52 -40.11 -1.21
C LYS A 166 -12.96 -40.31 -0.72
N ASP A 167 -13.70 -41.19 -1.38
CA ASP A 167 -15.01 -41.65 -0.89
C ASP A 167 -14.87 -42.40 0.46
N GLU A 168 -15.96 -42.54 1.22
CA GLU A 168 -16.05 -43.16 2.55
C GLU A 168 -15.51 -44.61 2.59
N ASP A 169 -15.42 -45.29 1.43
CA ASP A 169 -14.85 -46.63 1.26
C ASP A 169 -13.39 -46.67 0.75
N GLY A 170 -12.72 -45.51 0.60
CA GLY A 170 -11.29 -45.44 0.31
C GLY A 170 -10.85 -45.73 -1.14
N ASN A 171 -11.80 -45.87 -2.09
CA ASN A 171 -11.51 -46.06 -3.51
C ASN A 171 -11.36 -44.72 -4.26
N GLU A 172 -10.45 -44.68 -5.25
CA GLU A 172 -10.29 -43.55 -6.17
C GLU A 172 -11.48 -43.51 -7.16
N VAL A 173 -12.24 -42.41 -7.17
CA VAL A 173 -13.26 -42.14 -8.19
C VAL A 173 -12.59 -42.09 -9.56
N SER A 174 -13.23 -42.64 -10.60
CA SER A 174 -12.65 -42.75 -11.95
C SER A 174 -12.15 -41.39 -12.50
N ILE A 175 -10.82 -41.26 -12.54
CA ILE A 175 -10.04 -40.06 -12.90
C ILE A 175 -10.46 -39.49 -14.28
N GLU A 176 -10.87 -40.36 -15.21
CA GLU A 176 -11.14 -40.01 -16.61
C GLU A 176 -12.41 -39.17 -16.84
N ALA A 177 -13.40 -39.24 -15.95
CA ALA A 177 -14.67 -38.50 -16.10
C ALA A 177 -14.61 -37.07 -15.54
N ILE A 178 -13.78 -36.85 -14.51
CA ILE A 178 -13.54 -35.54 -13.90
C ILE A 178 -12.56 -34.73 -14.75
N GLU A 179 -11.51 -35.35 -15.31
CA GLU A 179 -10.53 -34.69 -16.19
C GLU A 179 -11.14 -34.21 -17.52
N ALA A 180 -12.19 -34.86 -18.03
CA ALA A 180 -12.92 -34.44 -19.25
C ALA A 180 -13.81 -33.19 -19.05
N ARG A 181 -14.07 -32.77 -17.80
CA ARG A 181 -14.78 -31.51 -17.49
C ARG A 181 -13.84 -30.30 -17.50
N ASN A 182 -12.53 -30.50 -17.41
CA ASN A 182 -11.53 -29.44 -17.50
C ASN A 182 -11.24 -29.07 -18.96
N VAL A 183 -10.48 -27.99 -19.17
CA VAL A 183 -9.94 -27.58 -20.48
C VAL A 183 -8.94 -28.64 -21.02
N LEU A 184 -8.78 -28.78 -22.33
CA LEU A 184 -7.76 -29.66 -22.91
C LEU A 184 -6.32 -29.21 -22.58
N ASP A 185 -5.38 -30.15 -22.57
CA ASP A 185 -3.95 -29.84 -22.40
C ASP A 185 -3.31 -29.46 -23.74
N GLY A 186 -3.17 -28.15 -23.97
CA GLY A 186 -2.62 -27.63 -25.23
C GLY A 186 -1.15 -27.99 -25.48
N VAL A 187 -0.35 -28.22 -24.43
CA VAL A 187 1.06 -28.65 -24.61
C VAL A 187 1.12 -30.09 -25.09
N ARG A 188 0.31 -30.99 -24.53
CA ARG A 188 0.23 -32.39 -25.00
C ARG A 188 -0.24 -32.51 -26.45
N LEU A 189 -1.17 -31.66 -26.85
CA LEU A 189 -1.62 -31.57 -28.25
C LEU A 189 -0.44 -31.19 -29.16
N VAL A 190 0.31 -30.15 -28.81
CA VAL A 190 1.50 -29.69 -29.56
C VAL A 190 2.58 -30.77 -29.62
N GLU A 191 2.91 -31.41 -28.49
CA GLU A 191 3.90 -32.49 -28.43
C GLU A 191 3.52 -33.69 -29.29
N HIS A 192 2.24 -34.09 -29.28
CA HIS A 192 1.74 -35.19 -30.09
C HIS A 192 1.88 -34.90 -31.59
N ILE A 193 1.53 -33.68 -32.01
CA ILE A 193 1.66 -33.26 -33.40
C ILE A 193 3.14 -33.21 -33.83
N LYS A 194 4.02 -32.65 -32.99
CA LYS A 194 5.47 -32.60 -33.27
C LYS A 194 6.07 -34.00 -33.38
N LYS A 195 5.64 -34.95 -32.53
CA LYS A 195 6.13 -36.33 -32.53
C LYS A 195 5.64 -37.15 -33.73
N THR A 196 4.38 -36.97 -34.13
CA THR A 196 3.76 -37.75 -35.21
C THR A 196 3.98 -37.16 -36.60
N GLY A 197 4.25 -35.84 -36.69
CA GLY A 197 4.31 -35.11 -37.95
C GLY A 197 2.96 -34.89 -38.62
N VAL A 198 1.84 -35.31 -38.00
CA VAL A 198 0.49 -35.23 -38.58
C VAL A 198 -0.24 -34.01 -38.02
N LYS A 199 -0.29 -32.93 -38.80
CA LYS A 199 -0.98 -31.67 -38.45
C LYS A 199 -2.46 -31.64 -38.86
N THR A 200 -2.93 -32.63 -39.62
CA THR A 200 -4.30 -32.69 -40.10
C THR A 200 -5.16 -33.56 -39.18
N PHE A 201 -6.34 -33.05 -38.80
CA PHE A 201 -7.34 -33.81 -38.06
C PHE A 201 -7.62 -35.16 -38.76
N PRO A 202 -7.63 -36.31 -38.04
CA PRO A 202 -7.68 -36.50 -36.58
C PRO A 202 -6.31 -36.65 -35.89
N PHE A 203 -5.24 -36.06 -36.43
CA PHE A 203 -3.88 -36.07 -35.83
C PHE A 203 -3.34 -37.48 -35.57
N GLY A 204 -3.70 -38.46 -36.40
CA GLY A 204 -3.32 -39.86 -36.22
C GLY A 204 -4.06 -40.61 -35.09
N ILE A 205 -5.07 -39.99 -34.45
CA ILE A 205 -5.87 -40.61 -33.38
C ILE A 205 -7.24 -41.02 -33.95
N ALA A 206 -7.39 -42.30 -34.30
CA ALA A 206 -8.62 -42.82 -34.91
C ALA A 206 -9.91 -42.57 -34.09
N LYS A 207 -9.78 -42.47 -32.76
CA LYS A 207 -10.92 -42.21 -31.84
C LYS A 207 -11.52 -40.80 -31.99
N LEU A 208 -10.78 -39.81 -32.50
CA LEU A 208 -11.30 -38.45 -32.69
C LEU A 208 -12.36 -38.35 -33.80
N ASN A 209 -12.38 -39.32 -34.73
CA ASN A 209 -13.37 -39.42 -35.81
C ASN A 209 -14.71 -40.07 -35.39
N GLN A 210 -14.85 -40.53 -34.14
CA GLN A 210 -16.06 -41.21 -33.67
C GLN A 210 -16.88 -40.31 -32.72
N PRO A 211 -18.22 -40.36 -32.74
CA PRO A 211 -19.07 -41.19 -33.60
C PRO A 211 -19.24 -40.67 -35.05
N ASN A 212 -19.01 -39.38 -35.29
CA ASN A 212 -19.14 -38.74 -36.61
C ASN A 212 -17.81 -38.10 -37.05
N ALA A 213 -17.37 -38.38 -38.28
CA ALA A 213 -16.22 -37.72 -38.89
C ALA A 213 -16.54 -36.25 -39.21
N PRO A 214 -15.56 -35.32 -39.09
CA PRO A 214 -15.78 -33.91 -39.44
C PRO A 214 -16.00 -33.73 -40.95
N THR A 215 -16.75 -32.70 -41.31
CA THR A 215 -16.79 -32.19 -42.70
C THR A 215 -15.43 -31.56 -43.08
N VAL A 216 -15.20 -31.37 -44.38
CA VAL A 216 -13.96 -30.73 -44.88
C VAL A 216 -13.76 -29.33 -44.28
N ALA A 217 -14.84 -28.56 -44.12
CA ALA A 217 -14.80 -27.23 -43.50
C ALA A 217 -14.49 -27.29 -42.00
N GLN A 218 -15.10 -28.23 -41.26
CA GLN A 218 -14.81 -28.43 -39.83
C GLN A 218 -13.37 -28.89 -39.60
N ALA A 219 -12.86 -29.82 -40.42
CA ALA A 219 -11.48 -30.25 -40.34
C ALA A 219 -10.50 -29.11 -40.64
N ALA A 220 -10.81 -28.25 -41.62
CA ALA A 220 -10.00 -27.07 -41.93
C ALA A 220 -9.97 -26.05 -40.78
N ALA A 221 -11.12 -25.77 -40.15
CA ALA A 221 -11.21 -24.87 -39.00
C ALA A 221 -10.42 -25.40 -37.78
N ILE A 222 -10.50 -26.70 -37.49
CA ILE A 222 -9.74 -27.32 -36.41
C ILE A 222 -8.23 -27.30 -36.71
N ASN A 223 -7.82 -27.59 -37.95
CA ASN A 223 -6.41 -27.51 -38.35
C ASN A 223 -5.86 -26.09 -38.23
N ALA A 224 -6.64 -25.08 -38.64
CA ALA A 224 -6.23 -23.67 -38.52
C ALA A 224 -6.03 -23.25 -37.05
N GLU A 225 -6.87 -23.73 -36.14
CA GLU A 225 -6.70 -23.45 -34.71
C GLU A 225 -5.52 -24.19 -34.10
N VAL A 226 -5.24 -25.43 -34.57
CA VAL A 226 -4.00 -26.14 -34.23
C VAL A 226 -2.77 -25.37 -34.69
N ASP A 227 -2.76 -24.86 -35.92
CA ASP A 227 -1.65 -24.06 -36.45
C ASP A 227 -1.44 -22.77 -35.62
N ARG A 228 -2.53 -22.14 -35.17
CA ARG A 228 -2.47 -20.99 -34.27
C ARG A 228 -1.87 -21.34 -32.91
N VAL A 229 -2.29 -22.45 -32.28
CA VAL A 229 -1.72 -22.89 -31.00
C VAL A 229 -0.25 -23.27 -31.14
N LEU A 230 0.13 -23.89 -32.26
CA LEU A 230 1.53 -24.16 -32.58
C LEU A 230 2.35 -22.87 -32.70
N ASP A 231 1.81 -21.84 -33.38
CA ASP A 231 2.48 -20.54 -33.48
C ASP A 231 2.60 -19.82 -32.14
N VAL A 232 1.57 -19.88 -31.27
CA VAL A 232 1.64 -19.28 -29.92
C VAL A 232 2.66 -20.02 -29.06
N HIS A 233 2.69 -21.35 -29.09
CA HIS A 233 3.69 -22.14 -28.38
C HIS A 233 5.12 -21.81 -28.88
N ASP A 234 5.28 -21.66 -30.18
CA ASP A 234 6.56 -21.31 -30.80
C ASP A 234 6.98 -19.86 -30.48
N ALA A 235 6.05 -18.91 -30.44
CA ALA A 235 6.29 -17.54 -30.01
C ALA A 235 6.80 -17.47 -28.56
N VAL A 236 6.22 -18.29 -27.67
CA VAL A 236 6.69 -18.41 -26.28
C VAL A 236 8.10 -19.01 -26.23
N ALA A 237 8.38 -20.02 -27.05
CA ALA A 237 9.71 -20.64 -27.13
C ALA A 237 10.77 -19.69 -27.71
N ASP A 238 10.43 -18.90 -28.72
CA ASP A 238 11.29 -17.88 -29.32
C ASP A 238 11.64 -16.77 -28.34
N LEU A 239 10.64 -16.27 -27.60
CA LEU A 239 10.84 -15.28 -26.55
C LEU A 239 11.71 -15.84 -25.41
N ALA A 240 11.48 -17.09 -25.01
CA ALA A 240 12.27 -17.77 -24.00
C ALA A 240 13.74 -17.94 -24.41
N LEU A 241 13.97 -18.37 -25.66
CA LEU A 241 15.30 -18.56 -26.22
C LEU A 241 16.02 -17.22 -26.34
N ALA A 242 15.34 -16.19 -26.86
CA ALA A 242 15.90 -14.85 -26.97
C ALA A 242 16.26 -14.26 -25.61
N GLU A 243 15.40 -14.41 -24.59
CA GLU A 243 15.66 -13.96 -23.23
C GLU A 243 16.83 -14.73 -22.60
N GLY A 244 16.88 -16.06 -22.78
CA GLY A 244 17.99 -16.88 -22.30
C GLY A 244 19.34 -16.45 -22.89
N VAL A 245 19.39 -16.17 -24.21
CA VAL A 245 20.61 -15.64 -24.84
C VAL A 245 20.90 -14.22 -24.36
N HIS A 246 19.88 -13.38 -24.18
CA HIS A 246 20.07 -12.01 -23.69
C HIS A 246 20.70 -11.97 -22.29
N GLN A 247 20.17 -12.76 -21.37
CA GLN A 247 20.70 -12.86 -20.01
C GLN A 247 22.09 -13.51 -19.97
N ALA A 248 22.36 -14.49 -20.84
CA ALA A 248 23.69 -15.08 -20.98
C ALA A 248 24.74 -14.06 -21.46
N VAL A 249 24.37 -13.19 -22.42
CA VAL A 249 25.22 -12.10 -22.91
C VAL A 249 25.52 -11.08 -21.81
N GLN A 250 24.56 -10.83 -20.92
CA GLN A 250 24.74 -9.95 -19.75
C GLN A 250 25.49 -10.61 -18.58
N GLY A 251 25.83 -11.91 -18.67
CA GLY A 251 26.50 -12.65 -17.59
C GLY A 251 25.58 -13.16 -16.48
N ASN A 252 24.26 -13.04 -16.63
CA ASN A 252 23.25 -13.43 -15.64
C ASN A 252 22.87 -14.92 -15.77
N TYR A 253 23.83 -15.83 -15.60
CA TYR A 253 23.62 -17.27 -15.83
C TYR A 253 22.56 -17.90 -14.91
N ASP A 254 22.39 -17.40 -13.68
CA ASP A 254 21.33 -17.84 -12.77
C ASP A 254 19.93 -17.52 -13.32
N ARG A 255 19.77 -16.36 -13.97
CA ARG A 255 18.51 -15.97 -14.62
C ARG A 255 18.24 -16.82 -15.87
N VAL A 256 19.28 -17.21 -16.61
CA VAL A 256 19.14 -18.17 -17.73
C VAL A 256 18.62 -19.51 -17.24
N ALA A 257 19.21 -20.05 -16.16
CA ALA A 257 18.78 -21.31 -15.57
C ALA A 257 17.33 -21.22 -15.04
N SER A 258 16.98 -20.12 -14.36
CA SER A 258 15.61 -19.88 -13.86
C SER A 258 14.60 -19.77 -15.00
N THR A 259 14.92 -19.05 -16.07
CA THR A 259 14.05 -18.91 -17.25
C THR A 259 13.80 -20.28 -17.88
N LEU A 260 14.84 -21.08 -18.14
CA LEU A 260 14.71 -22.42 -18.72
C LEU A 260 13.98 -23.42 -17.79
N ASP A 261 14.25 -23.38 -16.49
CA ASP A 261 13.56 -24.22 -15.50
C ASP A 261 12.07 -23.87 -15.40
N THR A 262 11.75 -22.58 -15.54
CA THR A 262 10.37 -22.10 -15.50
C THR A 262 9.54 -22.62 -16.67
N TYR A 263 10.08 -22.59 -17.90
CA TYR A 263 9.38 -23.11 -19.07
C TYR A 263 9.18 -24.64 -19.02
N SER A 264 10.05 -25.37 -18.32
CA SER A 264 9.95 -26.83 -18.20
C SER A 264 9.15 -27.32 -16.98
N LYS A 265 9.20 -26.58 -15.85
CA LYS A 265 8.57 -26.99 -14.58
C LYS A 265 7.38 -26.13 -14.14
N GLY A 266 7.08 -25.02 -14.81
CA GLY A 266 5.92 -24.18 -14.54
C GLY A 266 6.06 -23.28 -13.32
N ASN A 267 7.28 -22.82 -13.02
CA ASN A 267 7.52 -21.77 -12.01
C ASN A 267 7.04 -20.39 -12.52
N PHE A 268 7.16 -19.34 -11.72
CA PHE A 268 6.78 -17.97 -12.12
C PHE A 268 7.88 -17.34 -12.99
N PRO A 269 7.68 -17.12 -14.30
CA PRO A 269 8.73 -16.57 -15.15
C PRO A 269 8.98 -15.10 -14.80
N PRO A 270 10.24 -14.64 -14.74
CA PRO A 270 10.53 -13.22 -14.67
C PRO A 270 10.07 -12.52 -15.96
N GLU A 271 9.84 -11.21 -15.90
CA GLU A 271 9.55 -10.44 -17.12
C GLU A 271 10.75 -10.47 -18.07
N PRO A 272 10.55 -10.78 -19.37
CA PRO A 272 11.63 -10.76 -20.34
C PRO A 272 12.18 -9.35 -20.57
N ASP A 273 13.49 -9.18 -20.44
CA ASP A 273 14.17 -7.90 -20.70
C ASP A 273 14.50 -7.73 -22.18
N VAL A 274 14.65 -8.82 -22.95
CA VAL A 274 15.02 -8.78 -24.38
C VAL A 274 14.00 -8.04 -25.27
N VAL A 275 12.79 -7.82 -24.78
CA VAL A 275 11.72 -7.07 -25.48
C VAL A 275 11.56 -5.65 -24.94
N ARG A 276 12.30 -5.29 -23.88
CA ARG A 276 12.28 -3.95 -23.30
C ARG A 276 13.30 -3.08 -24.01
N THR A 277 12.83 -1.97 -24.56
CA THR A 277 13.73 -0.93 -25.03
C THR A 277 14.33 -0.23 -23.81
N PRO A 278 15.66 -0.30 -23.59
CA PRO A 278 16.29 0.45 -22.53
C PRO A 278 16.08 1.93 -22.81
N ARG A 279 15.73 2.68 -21.76
CA ARG A 279 15.62 4.14 -21.80
C ARG A 279 16.56 4.69 -20.75
N SER A 280 17.45 5.57 -21.16
CA SER A 280 18.19 6.44 -20.26
C SER A 280 17.31 7.62 -19.85
N GLY A 281 17.59 8.17 -18.68
CA GLY A 281 16.86 9.32 -18.16
C GLY A 281 17.34 9.68 -16.77
N PHE A 282 16.96 10.88 -16.36
CA PHE A 282 17.21 11.36 -15.00
C PHE A 282 15.93 11.21 -14.18
N THR A 283 16.08 10.70 -12.97
CA THR A 283 14.96 10.52 -12.05
C THR A 283 14.77 11.78 -11.23
N LEU A 284 13.55 12.31 -11.26
CA LEU A 284 13.06 13.31 -10.32
C LEU A 284 12.24 12.59 -9.25
N THR A 285 12.73 12.59 -8.02
CA THR A 285 11.97 12.11 -6.87
C THR A 285 11.24 13.29 -6.25
N HIS A 286 9.92 13.27 -6.30
CA HIS A 286 9.07 14.25 -5.63
C HIS A 286 8.71 13.73 -4.23
N ARG A 287 8.93 14.57 -3.22
CA ARG A 287 8.53 14.30 -1.84
C ARG A 287 7.82 15.52 -1.28
N VAL A 288 6.64 15.31 -0.69
CA VAL A 288 5.87 16.39 -0.06
C VAL A 288 5.88 16.23 1.43
N GLY A 289 6.36 17.26 2.14
CA GLY A 289 6.57 17.22 3.59
C GLY A 289 5.74 18.22 4.38
N LEU A 290 5.59 17.94 5.66
CA LEU A 290 5.17 18.89 6.69
C LEU A 290 6.21 18.88 7.80
N ASN A 291 6.94 19.97 7.96
CA ASN A 291 7.91 20.14 9.03
C ASN A 291 7.22 20.76 10.25
N LEU A 292 7.36 20.08 11.40
CA LEU A 292 6.78 20.44 12.68
C LEU A 292 7.86 20.94 13.65
N GLU A 293 7.44 21.64 14.69
CA GLU A 293 8.35 22.08 15.74
C GLU A 293 8.71 20.92 16.69
N ALA A 294 10.01 20.63 16.78
CA ALA A 294 10.56 19.61 17.68
C ALA A 294 10.78 20.16 19.11
N GLY A 295 10.97 19.26 20.08
CA GLY A 295 11.37 19.62 21.45
C GLY A 295 10.29 20.29 22.31
N LEU A 296 9.02 20.13 21.94
CA LEU A 296 7.90 20.72 22.69
C LEU A 296 7.56 19.94 23.95
N ALA A 297 7.18 20.66 25.00
CA ALA A 297 6.70 20.07 26.25
C ALA A 297 5.31 19.42 26.06
N PRO A 298 4.98 18.38 26.86
CA PRO A 298 3.67 17.72 26.83
C PRO A 298 2.50 18.69 27.06
N GLY A 299 1.40 18.51 26.33
CA GLY A 299 0.17 19.28 26.48
C GLY A 299 -0.70 18.90 27.69
N ALA A 300 -1.97 19.31 27.68
CA ALA A 300 -2.90 19.09 28.79
C ALA A 300 -3.70 17.78 28.65
N THR A 301 -4.25 17.51 27.48
CA THR A 301 -5.05 16.29 27.23
C THR A 301 -4.15 15.09 26.93
N PRO A 302 -4.62 13.84 27.14
CA PRO A 302 -3.80 12.64 26.89
C PRO A 302 -3.17 12.61 25.49
N ARG A 303 -3.94 12.96 24.44
CA ARG A 303 -3.43 13.02 23.07
C ARG A 303 -2.39 14.12 22.87
N ALA A 304 -2.58 15.29 23.48
CA ALA A 304 -1.62 16.38 23.41
C ALA A 304 -0.36 16.17 24.27
N LYS A 305 -0.45 15.38 25.34
CA LYS A 305 0.72 14.90 26.09
C LYS A 305 1.56 13.96 25.24
N ALA A 306 0.90 13.03 24.54
CA ALA A 306 1.57 12.09 23.65
C ALA A 306 2.16 12.79 22.42
N GLU A 307 1.44 13.71 21.75
CA GLU A 307 1.88 14.44 20.54
C GLU A 307 1.71 15.97 20.61
N PRO A 308 2.65 16.70 21.25
CA PRO A 308 2.59 18.15 21.35
C PRO A 308 2.87 18.89 20.03
N ALA A 309 3.73 18.33 19.15
CA ALA A 309 4.09 18.94 17.86
C ALA A 309 2.89 19.08 16.93
N VAL A 310 2.13 17.99 16.75
CA VAL A 310 0.89 17.98 15.98
C VAL A 310 -0.15 18.89 16.63
N ASN A 311 -0.31 18.85 17.96
CA ASN A 311 -1.26 19.70 18.67
C ASN A 311 -0.98 21.21 18.51
N LYS A 312 0.29 21.63 18.58
CA LYS A 312 0.68 23.03 18.37
C LYS A 312 0.40 23.48 16.93
N TRP A 313 0.77 22.66 15.95
CA TRP A 313 0.52 22.94 14.54
C TRP A 313 -0.98 23.04 14.23
N LEU A 314 -1.80 22.12 14.75
CA LEU A 314 -3.25 22.18 14.59
C LEU A 314 -3.85 23.46 15.19
N GLY A 315 -3.32 23.95 16.32
CA GLY A 315 -3.73 25.24 16.88
C GLY A 315 -3.34 26.45 16.00
N SER A 316 -2.37 26.29 15.10
CA SER A 316 -2.02 27.33 14.12
C SER A 316 -3.01 27.40 12.96
N ILE A 317 -3.63 26.27 12.58
CA ILE A 317 -4.55 26.15 11.43
C ILE A 317 -6.01 26.28 11.84
N LEU A 318 -6.41 25.52 12.87
CA LEU A 318 -7.80 25.51 13.33
C LEU A 318 -8.15 26.87 13.92
N PRO A 319 -9.42 27.32 13.76
CA PRO A 319 -9.90 28.51 14.44
C PRO A 319 -9.79 28.33 15.97
N PRO A 320 -9.65 29.43 16.73
CA PRO A 320 -9.67 29.37 18.19
C PRO A 320 -10.94 28.65 18.68
N ALA A 321 -10.80 27.76 19.67
CA ALA A 321 -11.95 27.01 20.21
C ALA A 321 -13.04 27.92 20.80
N ALA A 322 -12.69 29.14 21.20
CA ALA A 322 -13.60 30.18 21.67
C ALA A 322 -14.49 30.77 20.55
N ASP A 323 -14.13 30.55 19.29
CA ASP A 323 -14.82 31.10 18.12
C ASP A 323 -15.71 30.09 17.39
N VAL A 324 -15.69 28.83 17.82
CA VAL A 324 -16.47 27.73 17.23
C VAL A 324 -17.61 27.36 18.17
N PHE A 325 -18.85 27.43 17.67
CA PHE A 325 -20.07 27.31 18.46
C PHE A 325 -21.05 26.27 17.92
N CYS A 326 -21.91 25.80 18.82
CA CYS A 326 -23.20 25.21 18.50
C CYS A 326 -24.27 25.78 19.45
N LYS A 327 -25.55 25.58 19.11
CA LYS A 327 -26.66 25.99 19.97
C LYS A 327 -27.37 24.79 20.58
N VAL A 328 -27.71 24.89 21.85
CA VAL A 328 -28.56 23.93 22.55
C VAL A 328 -29.86 24.60 22.93
N GLU A 329 -30.98 24.01 22.54
CA GLU A 329 -32.33 24.50 22.84
C GLU A 329 -33.11 23.44 23.63
N TYR A 330 -33.84 23.88 24.66
CA TYR A 330 -34.77 23.03 25.40
C TYR A 330 -35.92 23.89 25.96
N PHE A 331 -37.03 23.24 26.32
CA PHE A 331 -38.10 23.90 27.06
C PHE A 331 -37.84 23.78 28.56
N ASP A 332 -37.78 24.90 29.27
CA ASP A 332 -37.65 24.91 30.74
C ASP A 332 -39.05 24.81 31.37
N PRO A 333 -39.40 23.66 31.99
CA PRO A 333 -40.71 23.47 32.62
C PRO A 333 -40.91 24.29 33.89
N ILE A 334 -39.85 24.87 34.48
CA ILE A 334 -39.95 25.71 35.69
C ILE A 334 -40.26 27.14 35.29
N ALA A 335 -39.52 27.69 34.32
CA ALA A 335 -39.79 29.01 33.78
C ALA A 335 -41.00 29.05 32.82
N ASN A 336 -41.46 27.87 32.37
CA ASN A 336 -42.49 27.70 31.34
C ASN A 336 -42.15 28.47 30.05
N ALA A 337 -40.89 28.39 29.63
CA ALA A 337 -40.34 29.14 28.50
C ALA A 337 -39.27 28.34 27.76
N ALA A 338 -39.04 28.65 26.49
CA ALA A 338 -37.90 28.10 25.76
C ALA A 338 -36.59 28.72 26.27
N ALA A 339 -35.59 27.88 26.50
CA ALA A 339 -34.23 28.25 26.83
C ALA A 339 -33.32 27.88 25.65
N ALA A 340 -32.39 28.78 25.32
CA ALA A 340 -31.39 28.57 24.27
C ALA A 340 -30.04 29.05 24.78
N HIS A 341 -29.02 28.20 24.65
CA HIS A 341 -27.66 28.51 25.08
C HIS A 341 -26.68 28.23 23.95
N ASP A 342 -25.72 29.13 23.81
CA ASP A 342 -24.61 28.99 22.87
C ASP A 342 -23.45 28.32 23.61
N VAL A 343 -22.94 27.21 23.05
CA VAL A 343 -21.82 26.44 23.63
C VAL A 343 -20.65 26.53 22.69
N SER A 344 -19.50 26.97 23.20
CA SER A 344 -18.25 27.02 22.44
C SER A 344 -17.45 25.72 22.58
N LEU A 345 -16.52 25.45 21.66
CA LEU A 345 -15.59 24.32 21.83
C LEU A 345 -14.63 24.53 23.02
N GLN A 346 -14.38 25.77 23.43
CA GLN A 346 -13.57 26.07 24.62
C GLN A 346 -14.23 25.55 25.90
N ASP A 347 -15.56 25.61 25.98
CA ASP A 347 -16.34 25.15 27.13
C ASP A 347 -16.23 23.63 27.35
N LEU A 348 -15.88 22.88 26.29
CA LEU A 348 -15.67 21.44 26.32
C LEU A 348 -14.27 21.02 26.80
N GLN A 349 -13.36 21.98 27.02
CA GLN A 349 -11.98 21.76 27.49
C GLN A 349 -11.15 20.81 26.63
N LEU A 350 -11.37 20.83 25.31
CA LEU A 350 -10.64 20.02 24.33
C LEU A 350 -9.44 20.80 23.77
N GLN A 351 -8.35 20.10 23.44
CA GLN A 351 -7.23 20.68 22.70
C GLN A 351 -7.36 20.42 21.19
N PRO A 352 -6.66 21.19 20.32
CA PRO A 352 -6.77 21.07 18.87
C PRO A 352 -6.64 19.64 18.33
N ILE A 353 -5.74 18.82 18.89
CA ILE A 353 -5.58 17.42 18.48
C ILE A 353 -6.81 16.56 18.78
N ASP A 354 -7.57 16.85 19.83
CA ASP A 354 -8.76 16.08 20.20
C ASP A 354 -9.90 16.29 19.20
N LEU A 355 -9.97 17.47 18.57
CA LEU A 355 -10.99 17.78 17.57
C LEU A 355 -10.91 16.86 16.36
N LEU A 356 -9.72 16.38 15.98
CA LEU A 356 -9.55 15.44 14.85
C LEU A 356 -10.15 14.06 15.11
N TYR A 357 -10.34 13.69 16.38
CA TYR A 357 -10.88 12.39 16.77
C TYR A 357 -12.36 12.48 17.16
N ILE A 358 -12.81 13.64 17.66
CA ILE A 358 -14.18 13.84 18.14
C ILE A 358 -15.07 14.46 17.06
N VAL A 359 -14.57 15.41 16.25
CA VAL A 359 -15.35 16.12 15.23
C VAL A 359 -15.24 15.38 13.90
N HIS A 360 -15.93 14.25 13.79
CA HIS A 360 -15.94 13.41 12.59
C HIS A 360 -17.34 12.93 12.20
N SER A 361 -17.83 13.36 11.04
CA SER A 361 -19.20 13.09 10.57
C SER A 361 -19.45 11.65 10.14
N GLU A 362 -18.42 10.88 9.78
CA GLU A 362 -18.59 9.49 9.33
C GLU A 362 -18.65 8.48 10.49
N SER A 363 -18.24 8.87 11.68
CA SER A 363 -18.34 8.05 12.90
C SER A 363 -19.49 8.54 13.77
N LEU A 364 -20.59 7.79 13.76
CA LEU A 364 -21.72 7.99 14.67
C LEU A 364 -21.24 8.04 16.12
N GLN A 365 -20.31 7.16 16.51
CA GLN A 365 -19.75 7.10 17.85
C GLN A 365 -18.98 8.38 18.26
N ALA A 366 -18.26 9.02 17.33
CA ALA A 366 -17.55 10.26 17.61
C ALA A 366 -18.50 11.45 17.76
N MET A 367 -19.54 11.51 16.91
CA MET A 367 -20.63 12.49 17.04
C MET A 367 -21.44 12.30 18.32
N ASP A 368 -21.62 11.06 18.78
CA ASP A 368 -22.24 10.75 20.06
C ASP A 368 -21.38 11.27 21.22
N GLU A 369 -20.05 11.09 21.19
CA GLU A 369 -19.16 11.66 22.21
C GLU A 369 -19.23 13.20 22.25
N LEU A 370 -19.22 13.85 21.09
CA LEU A 370 -19.36 15.31 21.01
C LEU A 370 -20.68 15.77 21.62
N SER A 371 -21.79 15.09 21.27
CA SER A 371 -23.12 15.37 21.81
C SER A 371 -23.16 15.19 23.33
N ASP A 372 -22.59 14.10 23.83
CA ASP A 372 -22.49 13.77 25.26
C ASP A 372 -21.70 14.83 26.04
N ARG A 373 -20.63 15.39 25.44
CA ARG A 373 -19.84 16.49 26.03
C ARG A 373 -20.64 17.78 26.11
N ILE A 374 -21.38 18.12 25.05
CA ILE A 374 -22.23 19.32 24.99
C ILE A 374 -23.36 19.24 26.03
N VAL A 375 -24.08 18.11 26.08
CA VAL A 375 -25.16 17.89 27.06
C VAL A 375 -24.63 17.97 28.48
N ARG A 376 -23.49 17.34 28.76
CA ARG A 376 -22.83 17.39 30.07
C ARG A 376 -22.47 18.82 30.48
N HIS A 377 -21.95 19.64 29.57
CA HIS A 377 -21.64 21.04 29.86
C HIS A 377 -22.93 21.81 30.21
N ILE A 378 -24.00 21.66 29.43
CA ILE A 378 -25.29 22.31 29.72
C ILE A 378 -25.84 21.89 31.08
N ILE A 379 -25.76 20.60 31.42
CA ILE A 379 -26.20 20.08 32.72
C ILE A 379 -25.35 20.66 33.86
N ALA A 380 -24.03 20.71 33.71
CA ALA A 380 -23.15 21.24 34.75
C ALA A 380 -23.30 22.76 34.96
N THR A 381 -23.58 23.52 33.90
CA THR A 381 -23.60 25.00 33.94
C THR A 381 -24.99 25.56 34.25
N PHE A 382 -26.04 25.03 33.62
CA PHE A 382 -27.40 25.57 33.73
C PHE A 382 -28.35 24.67 34.54
N ASP A 383 -27.90 23.45 34.87
CA ASP A 383 -28.59 22.46 35.69
C ASP A 383 -30.09 22.28 35.35
N PRO A 384 -30.52 22.21 34.07
CA PRO A 384 -31.93 22.20 33.68
C PRO A 384 -32.71 21.07 34.35
N ARG A 385 -34.03 21.23 34.50
CA ARG A 385 -34.87 20.19 35.10
C ARG A 385 -34.72 18.89 34.29
N PRO A 386 -34.53 17.72 34.93
CA PRO A 386 -34.12 16.51 34.20
C PRO A 386 -35.08 16.03 33.10
N ASP A 387 -36.36 16.42 33.13
CA ASP A 387 -37.36 16.12 32.10
C ASP A 387 -37.23 16.98 30.82
N ALA A 388 -36.39 18.02 30.83
CA ALA A 388 -36.16 18.87 29.66
C ALA A 388 -35.44 18.10 28.53
N VAL A 389 -36.06 18.06 27.35
CA VAL A 389 -35.46 17.44 26.14
C VAL A 389 -34.55 18.46 25.46
N MET A 390 -33.26 18.14 25.35
CA MET A 390 -32.26 18.98 24.69
C MET A 390 -32.17 18.69 23.20
N LYS A 391 -32.14 19.73 22.38
CA LYS A 391 -31.87 19.67 20.95
C LYS A 391 -30.60 20.45 20.64
N ILE A 392 -29.62 19.77 20.03
CA ILE A 392 -28.35 20.38 19.60
C ILE A 392 -28.45 20.77 18.12
N SER A 393 -28.09 22.00 17.80
CA SER A 393 -27.98 22.52 16.43
C SER A 393 -26.52 22.83 16.11
N TYR A 394 -25.87 21.94 15.38
CA TYR A 394 -24.48 22.07 14.93
C TYR A 394 -24.28 23.10 13.80
N LEU A 395 -25.36 23.50 13.14
CA LEU A 395 -25.38 24.49 12.06
C LEU A 395 -25.40 25.94 12.57
N PHE A 396 -25.76 26.13 13.84
CA PHE A 396 -25.87 27.47 14.40
C PHE A 396 -24.49 28.08 14.69
N LYS A 397 -24.37 29.39 14.45
CA LYS A 397 -23.24 30.22 14.89
C LYS A 397 -23.70 31.64 15.23
N PRO A 398 -23.10 32.29 16.25
CA PRO A 398 -23.24 33.72 16.44
C PRO A 398 -22.64 34.52 15.28
N ALA A 399 -23.04 35.80 15.13
CA ALA A 399 -22.51 36.67 14.09
C ALA A 399 -20.99 36.84 14.22
N GLY A 400 -20.26 36.66 13.12
CA GLY A 400 -18.79 36.72 13.09
C GLY A 400 -18.07 35.52 13.72
N LYS A 401 -18.80 34.45 14.05
CA LYS A 401 -18.25 33.19 14.59
C LYS A 401 -18.44 32.03 13.61
N ILE A 402 -17.93 30.85 13.96
CA ILE A 402 -17.90 29.65 13.14
C ILE A 402 -18.79 28.58 13.78
N SER A 403 -19.56 27.84 12.97
CA SER A 403 -20.31 26.69 13.48
C SER A 403 -19.46 25.43 13.51
N ILE A 404 -19.75 24.48 14.40
CA ILE A 404 -19.08 23.17 14.41
C ILE A 404 -19.21 22.49 13.03
N PHE A 405 -20.37 22.61 12.38
CA PHE A 405 -20.60 22.03 11.04
C PHE A 405 -19.64 22.58 9.98
N GLU A 406 -19.38 23.89 9.99
CA GLU A 406 -18.44 24.51 9.03
C GLU A 406 -16.99 24.04 9.26
N LEU A 407 -16.62 23.68 10.49
CA LEU A 407 -15.29 23.18 10.82
C LEU A 407 -15.05 21.72 10.36
N MET A 408 -16.11 20.90 10.26
CA MET A 408 -16.00 19.46 10.01
C MET A 408 -15.17 19.09 8.75
N PRO A 409 -15.36 19.72 7.58
CA PRO A 409 -14.62 19.35 6.36
C PRO A 409 -13.11 19.61 6.47
N LEU A 410 -12.71 20.65 7.22
CA LEU A 410 -11.29 20.93 7.50
C LEU A 410 -10.71 19.89 8.45
N ALA A 411 -11.43 19.56 9.54
CA ALA A 411 -11.01 18.52 10.47
C ALA A 411 -10.83 17.15 9.79
N GLU A 412 -11.73 16.80 8.86
CA GLU A 412 -11.65 15.56 8.07
C GLU A 412 -10.41 15.54 7.16
N SER A 413 -10.14 16.63 6.44
CA SER A 413 -8.98 16.70 5.54
C SER A 413 -7.65 16.68 6.32
N LEU A 414 -7.58 17.37 7.47
CA LEU A 414 -6.44 17.32 8.38
C LEU A 414 -6.21 15.93 8.96
N ARG A 415 -7.29 15.25 9.37
CA ARG A 415 -7.25 13.86 9.84
C ARG A 415 -6.69 12.93 8.76
N SER A 416 -7.19 13.03 7.53
CA SER A 416 -6.72 12.22 6.41
C SER A 416 -5.23 12.42 6.11
N ILE A 417 -4.73 13.66 6.17
CA ILE A 417 -3.29 13.93 6.01
C ILE A 417 -2.50 13.31 7.16
N LEU A 418 -2.85 13.61 8.41
CA LEU A 418 -2.07 13.19 9.58
C LEU A 418 -2.04 11.66 9.75
N LEU A 419 -3.16 10.98 9.54
CA LEU A 419 -3.26 9.54 9.76
C LEU A 419 -2.70 8.71 8.59
N ARG A 420 -2.77 9.21 7.35
CA ARG A 420 -2.28 8.50 6.15
C ARG A 420 -0.83 8.85 5.78
N SER A 421 -0.24 9.84 6.45
CA SER A 421 1.18 10.21 6.28
C SER A 421 2.07 9.34 7.16
N ARG A 422 3.35 9.20 6.77
CA ARG A 422 4.36 8.55 7.60
C ARG A 422 5.28 9.62 8.23
N PRO A 423 5.92 9.35 9.37
CA PRO A 423 6.97 10.22 9.87
C PRO A 423 8.09 10.44 8.84
N LEU A 424 8.59 11.67 8.80
CA LEU A 424 9.76 12.07 8.03
C LEU A 424 11.02 11.47 8.67
N ARG A 425 11.99 11.11 7.84
CA ARG A 425 13.28 10.56 8.24
C ARG A 425 14.42 11.38 7.66
N ALA A 426 15.64 11.18 8.18
CA ALA A 426 16.81 11.83 7.63
C ALA A 426 17.04 11.43 6.15
N SER A 427 16.85 10.16 5.80
CA SER A 427 16.98 9.68 4.41
C SER A 427 15.99 10.33 3.42
N ASP A 428 14.89 10.92 3.92
CA ASP A 428 13.90 11.59 3.08
C ASP A 428 14.41 12.90 2.47
N ILE A 429 15.48 13.46 3.04
CA ILE A 429 16.14 14.71 2.59
C ILE A 429 17.48 14.40 1.91
N THR A 430 17.60 13.24 1.28
CA THR A 430 18.75 12.83 0.45
C THR A 430 18.28 12.07 -0.79
N LEU A 431 19.11 12.07 -1.85
CA LEU A 431 18.86 11.25 -3.03
C LEU A 431 18.77 9.76 -2.65
N GLN A 432 17.92 9.02 -3.36
CA GLN A 432 17.68 7.60 -3.06
C GLN A 432 18.97 6.75 -3.22
N THR A 433 19.84 7.12 -4.15
CA THR A 433 21.15 6.49 -4.39
C THR A 433 22.19 6.77 -3.30
N GLU A 434 22.04 7.89 -2.59
CA GLU A 434 22.95 8.33 -1.51
C GLU A 434 22.40 7.98 -0.12
N SER A 435 21.10 7.66 -0.03
CA SER A 435 20.45 7.32 1.22
C SER A 435 20.99 6.01 1.81
N GLY A 436 21.42 6.06 3.06
CA GLY A 436 21.95 4.91 3.80
C GLY A 436 21.10 4.59 5.03
N GLN A 437 20.99 3.30 5.38
CA GLN A 437 20.26 2.87 6.59
C GLN A 437 20.83 3.50 7.88
N GLU A 438 22.11 3.89 7.88
CA GLU A 438 22.76 4.54 9.02
C GLU A 438 22.22 5.95 9.31
N GLN A 439 21.73 6.68 8.30
CA GLN A 439 21.17 8.03 8.47
C GLN A 439 19.87 8.00 9.28
N ASP A 440 19.11 6.91 9.17
CA ASP A 440 17.82 6.72 9.86
C ASP A 440 17.98 6.15 11.28
N THR A 441 19.21 6.10 11.81
CA THR A 441 19.46 5.57 13.17
C THR A 441 19.25 6.60 14.26
N SER A 442 19.41 7.90 13.97
CA SER A 442 19.29 8.97 14.97
C SER A 442 17.84 9.42 15.15
N VAL A 443 16.97 8.52 15.61
CA VAL A 443 15.54 8.79 15.87
C VAL A 443 15.27 8.84 17.36
N PHE A 444 14.41 9.76 17.80
CA PHE A 444 14.15 10.05 19.20
C PHE A 444 12.67 10.38 19.46
N VAL A 445 12.14 9.84 20.56
CA VAL A 445 10.88 10.27 21.17
C VAL A 445 11.11 10.33 22.67
N ASP A 446 10.66 11.40 23.32
CA ASP A 446 10.72 11.49 24.77
C ASP A 446 9.73 10.50 25.42
N LYS A 447 10.27 9.48 26.09
CA LYS A 447 9.50 8.47 26.84
C LYS A 447 8.54 9.10 27.85
N GLN A 448 8.88 10.25 28.45
CA GLN A 448 8.02 10.92 29.43
C GLN A 448 6.63 11.26 28.87
N ARG A 449 6.53 11.55 27.56
CA ARG A 449 5.24 11.81 26.89
C ARG A 449 4.26 10.66 27.06
N ILE A 450 4.74 9.42 26.92
CA ILE A 450 3.91 8.22 27.01
C ILE A 450 3.70 7.80 28.47
N VAL A 451 4.71 7.96 29.32
CA VAL A 451 4.61 7.68 30.77
C VAL A 451 3.53 8.56 31.41
N LEU A 452 3.49 9.86 31.12
CA LEU A 452 2.48 10.78 31.65
C LEU A 452 1.04 10.41 31.23
N VAL A 453 0.87 9.88 30.02
CA VAL A 453 -0.43 9.39 29.52
C VAL A 453 -0.84 8.15 30.28
N LYS A 454 0.08 7.19 30.44
CA LYS A 454 -0.14 5.96 31.21
C LYS A 454 -0.48 6.25 32.68
N ASP A 455 0.26 7.15 33.33
CA ASP A 455 0.04 7.47 34.74
C ASP A 455 -1.32 8.15 34.95
N GLY A 456 -1.73 9.04 34.05
CA GLY A 456 -3.10 9.60 34.05
C GLY A 456 -4.17 8.52 33.88
N MET A 457 -3.94 7.56 32.97
CA MET A 457 -4.85 6.42 32.77
C MET A 457 -4.94 5.55 34.03
N LYS A 458 -3.83 5.36 34.75
CA LYS A 458 -3.76 4.59 36.00
C LYS A 458 -4.52 5.27 37.14
N THR A 459 -4.42 6.59 37.26
CA THR A 459 -5.25 7.36 38.20
C THR A 459 -6.73 7.18 37.91
N LEU A 460 -7.13 7.29 36.63
CA LEU A 460 -8.52 7.09 36.21
C LEU A 460 -9.00 5.66 36.50
N GLN A 461 -8.19 4.65 36.19
CA GLN A 461 -8.49 3.24 36.47
C GLN A 461 -8.71 3.00 37.97
N THR A 462 -7.87 3.59 38.83
CA THR A 462 -8.00 3.49 40.28
C THR A 462 -9.32 4.11 40.76
N ASN A 463 -9.68 5.27 40.23
CA ASN A 463 -10.92 5.96 40.59
C ASN A 463 -12.17 5.20 40.11
N LEU A 464 -12.14 4.61 38.91
CA LEU A 464 -13.23 3.77 38.39
C LEU A 464 -13.37 2.46 39.16
N ALA A 465 -12.27 1.83 39.56
CA ALA A 465 -12.29 0.62 40.37
C ALA A 465 -12.84 0.87 41.78
N ALA A 466 -12.63 2.07 42.32
CA ALA A 466 -13.15 2.49 43.62
C ALA A 466 -14.59 3.03 43.56
N PHE A 467 -15.17 3.22 42.36
CA PHE A 467 -16.52 3.74 42.20
C PHE A 467 -17.54 2.78 42.79
N ASN A 468 -18.45 3.32 43.62
CA ASN A 468 -19.55 2.56 44.21
C ASN A 468 -20.84 3.40 44.22
N ALA A 469 -21.76 3.09 43.31
CA ALA A 469 -23.04 3.77 43.17
C ALA A 469 -23.96 3.63 44.39
N THR A 470 -23.75 2.63 45.26
CA THR A 470 -24.57 2.40 46.46
C THR A 470 -24.14 3.23 47.67
N ALA A 471 -22.95 3.87 47.60
CA ALA A 471 -22.44 4.69 48.70
C ALA A 471 -23.02 6.12 48.72
N ALA A 472 -23.80 6.51 47.70
CA ALA A 472 -24.37 7.84 47.55
C ALA A 472 -25.79 7.78 46.93
N THR A 473 -26.45 8.93 46.79
CA THR A 473 -27.72 9.02 46.07
C THR A 473 -27.52 8.75 44.57
N VAL A 474 -28.56 8.26 43.88
CA VAL A 474 -28.48 8.00 42.43
C VAL A 474 -28.06 9.23 41.63
N ASP A 475 -28.51 10.42 42.05
CA ASP A 475 -28.11 11.69 41.44
C ASP A 475 -26.60 11.96 41.57
N ALA A 476 -26.04 11.77 42.76
CA ALA A 476 -24.60 11.95 43.00
C ALA A 476 -23.77 10.88 42.27
N SER A 477 -24.27 9.65 42.21
CA SER A 477 -23.64 8.54 41.48
C SER A 477 -23.61 8.79 39.97
N ILE A 478 -24.66 9.39 39.39
CA ILE A 478 -24.70 9.81 37.97
C ILE A 478 -23.68 10.90 37.68
N THR A 479 -23.57 11.91 38.54
CA THR A 479 -22.53 12.95 38.38
C THR A 479 -21.13 12.31 38.45
N ALA A 480 -20.85 11.54 39.50
CA ALA A 480 -19.53 10.94 39.68
C ALA A 480 -19.13 9.99 38.54
N ILE A 481 -20.03 9.12 38.07
CA ILE A 481 -19.70 8.20 36.97
C ILE A 481 -19.53 8.92 35.64
N THR A 482 -20.37 9.93 35.34
CA THR A 482 -20.24 10.70 34.09
C THR A 482 -18.92 11.49 34.08
N ASP A 483 -18.43 11.95 35.24
CA ASP A 483 -17.13 12.62 35.37
C ASP A 483 -15.98 11.67 34.98
N LEU A 484 -16.00 10.45 35.54
CA LEU A 484 -15.00 9.43 35.25
C LEU A 484 -15.07 8.94 33.80
N LEU A 485 -16.27 8.73 33.27
CA LEU A 485 -16.49 8.30 31.88
C LEU A 485 -16.09 9.38 30.86
N SER A 486 -16.29 10.65 31.17
CA SER A 486 -15.83 11.78 30.34
C SER A 486 -14.30 11.83 30.22
N GLU A 487 -13.60 11.52 31.32
CA GLU A 487 -12.15 11.37 31.31
C GLU A 487 -11.72 10.11 30.54
N ALA A 488 -12.44 8.99 30.69
CA ALA A 488 -12.19 7.76 29.93
C ALA A 488 -12.34 7.96 28.41
N GLY A 489 -13.27 8.81 27.97
CA GLY A 489 -13.45 9.16 26.56
C GLY A 489 -12.19 9.75 25.91
N LYS A 490 -11.33 10.45 26.68
CA LYS A 490 -10.07 11.02 26.18
C LYS A 490 -9.04 9.95 25.79
N TYR A 491 -9.22 8.70 26.22
CA TYR A 491 -8.35 7.56 25.95
C TYR A 491 -8.89 6.61 24.86
N ALA A 492 -9.91 7.03 24.10
CA ALA A 492 -10.53 6.23 23.04
C ALA A 492 -11.00 4.84 23.50
N ILE A 493 -11.53 4.76 24.73
CA ILE A 493 -12.01 3.51 25.31
C ILE A 493 -13.40 3.19 24.74
N PRO A 494 -13.61 2.00 24.14
CA PRO A 494 -14.94 1.56 23.75
C PRO A 494 -15.87 1.59 24.98
N GLN A 495 -17.13 1.99 24.79
CA GLN A 495 -18.12 2.10 25.87
C GLN A 495 -17.84 3.18 26.93
N SER A 496 -16.98 4.18 26.64
CA SER A 496 -16.82 5.33 27.53
C SER A 496 -17.98 6.32 27.48
N GLY A 497 -18.90 6.24 26.51
CA GLY A 497 -20.03 7.18 26.38
C GLY A 497 -20.89 7.22 27.64
N TRP A 498 -21.46 8.39 27.97
CA TRP A 498 -22.16 8.63 29.25
C TRP A 498 -23.56 9.22 29.08
N GLY A 499 -24.00 9.49 27.85
CA GLY A 499 -25.35 9.96 27.54
C GLY A 499 -26.46 9.07 28.10
N PHE A 500 -26.20 7.76 28.21
CA PHE A 500 -27.15 6.79 28.80
C PHE A 500 -27.56 7.16 30.24
N ALA A 501 -26.66 7.76 31.03
CA ALA A 501 -26.95 8.11 32.41
C ALA A 501 -27.87 9.33 32.50
N PHE A 502 -27.69 10.30 31.60
CA PHE A 502 -28.58 11.45 31.50
C PHE A 502 -29.94 11.06 30.92
N SER A 503 -29.99 10.23 29.87
CA SER A 503 -31.25 9.78 29.29
C SER A 503 -32.05 8.91 30.27
N TRP A 504 -31.39 8.06 31.05
CA TRP A 504 -32.04 7.30 32.12
C TRP A 504 -32.61 8.23 33.20
N LYS A 505 -31.83 9.22 33.67
CA LYS A 505 -32.30 10.19 34.67
C LYS A 505 -33.51 10.96 34.18
N GLN A 506 -33.48 11.40 32.93
CA GLN A 506 -34.60 12.07 32.28
C GLN A 506 -35.86 11.19 32.26
N ALA A 507 -35.75 9.94 31.80
CA ALA A 507 -36.87 9.02 31.72
C ALA A 507 -37.43 8.68 33.11
N ALA A 508 -36.56 8.42 34.10
CA ALA A 508 -36.97 8.12 35.46
C ALA A 508 -37.69 9.30 36.11
N PHE A 509 -37.17 10.51 35.93
CA PHE A 509 -37.77 11.74 36.48
C PHE A 509 -39.12 12.06 35.84
N ALA A 510 -39.21 12.01 34.49
CA ALA A 510 -40.46 12.18 33.78
C ALA A 510 -41.50 11.09 34.14
N GLY A 511 -41.06 9.85 34.37
CA GLY A 511 -41.91 8.75 34.81
C GLY A 511 -42.58 8.99 36.16
N VAL A 512 -41.85 9.54 37.15
CA VAL A 512 -42.44 9.91 38.45
C VAL A 512 -43.47 11.02 38.29
N LEU A 513 -43.18 12.04 37.50
CA LEU A 513 -44.13 13.13 37.23
C LEU A 513 -45.40 12.63 36.53
N LYS A 514 -45.25 11.70 35.58
CA LYS A 514 -46.37 11.10 34.87
C LYS A 514 -47.33 10.36 35.83
N LYS A 515 -46.80 9.59 36.78
CA LYS A 515 -47.63 8.91 37.80
C LYS A 515 -48.41 9.91 38.67
N VAL A 516 -47.80 11.06 38.98
CA VAL A 516 -48.46 12.14 39.73
C VAL A 516 -49.53 12.82 38.87
N ASP A 517 -49.28 13.03 37.59
CA ASP A 517 -50.26 13.58 36.65
C ASP A 517 -51.47 12.65 36.47
N GLU A 518 -51.24 11.33 36.36
CA GLU A 518 -52.30 10.31 36.31
C GLU A 518 -53.17 10.32 37.58
N LEU A 519 -52.55 10.45 38.76
CA LEU A 519 -53.26 10.61 40.04
C LEU A 519 -54.11 11.89 40.04
N LEU A 520 -53.54 13.01 39.61
CA LEU A 520 -54.23 14.30 39.56
C LEU A 520 -55.41 14.27 38.58
N ASN A 521 -55.24 13.68 37.40
CA ASN A 521 -56.32 13.51 36.42
C ASN A 521 -57.47 12.68 36.99
N ARG A 522 -57.15 11.59 37.72
CA ARG A 522 -58.15 10.79 38.44
C ARG A 522 -58.88 11.61 39.51
N TRP A 523 -58.17 12.41 40.29
CA TRP A 523 -58.74 13.24 41.36
C TRP A 523 -59.57 14.40 40.84
N VAL A 524 -59.17 15.03 39.73
CA VAL A 524 -59.96 16.06 39.04
C VAL A 524 -61.27 15.47 38.52
N GLY A 525 -61.24 14.26 37.95
CA GLY A 525 -62.46 13.54 37.55
C GLY A 525 -63.39 13.26 38.74
N ARG A 526 -62.85 12.74 39.84
CA ARG A 526 -63.62 12.50 41.08
C ARG A 526 -64.26 13.79 41.63
N LEU A 527 -63.56 14.92 41.57
CA LEU A 527 -64.08 16.21 42.02
C LEU A 527 -65.21 16.71 41.11
N ALA A 528 -65.10 16.52 39.79
CA ALA A 528 -66.17 16.86 38.86
C ALA A 528 -67.43 16.01 39.08
N ASP A 529 -67.26 14.71 39.31
CA ASP A 529 -68.36 13.80 39.66
C ASP A 529 -69.00 14.16 41.00
N TYR A 530 -68.20 14.55 41.99
CA TYR A 530 -68.68 15.07 43.28
C TYR A 530 -69.54 16.32 43.08
N ASP A 531 -69.04 17.31 42.33
CA ASP A 531 -69.75 18.57 42.10
C ASP A 531 -71.07 18.33 41.33
N ALA A 532 -71.11 17.35 40.42
CA ALA A 532 -72.34 16.92 39.74
C ALA A 532 -73.36 16.29 40.70
N LEU A 533 -72.93 15.43 41.64
CA LEU A 533 -73.81 14.86 42.67
C LEU A 533 -74.34 15.93 43.63
N ILE A 534 -73.53 16.92 44.00
CA ILE A 534 -73.99 18.05 44.83
C ILE A 534 -74.99 18.94 44.08
N ALA A 535 -74.81 19.14 42.76
CA ALA A 535 -75.80 19.83 41.94
C ALA A 535 -77.12 19.05 41.88
N GLN A 536 -77.06 17.72 41.74
CA GLN A 536 -78.24 16.85 41.79
C GLN A 536 -78.95 16.94 43.15
N TYR A 537 -78.21 16.91 44.25
CA TYR A 537 -78.73 17.11 45.61
C TYR A 537 -79.46 18.46 45.75
N THR A 538 -78.87 19.53 45.22
CA THR A 538 -79.43 20.90 45.32
C THR A 538 -80.71 21.06 44.50
N ALA A 539 -80.84 20.34 43.39
CA ALA A 539 -82.07 20.32 42.57
C ALA A 539 -83.23 19.55 43.23
N LEU A 540 -82.96 18.71 44.23
CA LEU A 540 -83.94 17.94 45.00
C LEU A 540 -84.47 18.76 46.20
N LEU A 541 -85.39 19.72 45.99
CA LEU A 541 -86.14 20.40 47.06
C LEU A 541 -87.64 20.58 46.70
N PRO A 542 -88.62 20.35 47.62
CA PRO A 542 -88.59 19.80 48.98
C PRO A 542 -89.25 18.41 49.15
N ALA A 543 -89.55 17.68 48.06
CA ALA A 543 -90.39 16.46 48.10
C ALA A 543 -89.63 15.12 48.28
N ALA A 544 -88.29 15.14 48.34
CA ALA A 544 -87.47 13.92 48.44
C ALA A 544 -87.32 13.43 49.88
N THR A 545 -87.32 12.11 50.06
CA THR A 545 -87.11 11.47 51.37
C THR A 545 -85.67 11.64 51.85
N ASP A 546 -85.46 11.62 53.16
CA ASP A 546 -84.10 11.65 53.74
C ASP A 546 -83.23 10.50 53.23
N LEU A 547 -83.84 9.35 52.91
CA LEU A 547 -83.16 8.18 52.36
C LEU A 547 -82.54 8.47 50.97
N GLU A 548 -83.28 9.13 50.08
CA GLU A 548 -82.79 9.51 48.74
C GLU A 548 -81.69 10.58 48.82
N LYS A 549 -81.80 11.50 49.78
CA LYS A 549 -80.78 12.51 50.04
C LYS A 549 -79.49 11.89 50.57
N PHE A 550 -79.57 10.93 51.48
CA PHE A 550 -78.40 10.22 51.99
C PHE A 550 -77.70 9.39 50.92
N ASP A 551 -78.42 8.74 49.99
CA ASP A 551 -77.80 7.96 48.91
C ASP A 551 -76.89 8.84 48.03
N ILE A 552 -77.36 10.03 47.64
CA ILE A 552 -76.56 10.98 46.86
C ILE A 552 -75.36 11.51 47.67
N LEU A 553 -75.57 11.89 48.94
CA LEU A 553 -74.52 12.45 49.78
C LEU A 553 -73.44 11.42 50.15
N GLN A 554 -73.80 10.15 50.40
CA GLN A 554 -72.83 9.07 50.65
C GLN A 554 -72.05 8.68 49.38
N ARG A 555 -72.70 8.71 48.21
CA ARG A 555 -71.99 8.56 46.93
C ARG A 555 -71.01 9.71 46.70
N ALA A 556 -71.41 10.94 46.99
CA ALA A 556 -70.52 12.09 46.93
C ALA A 556 -69.35 11.95 47.92
N GLU A 557 -69.61 11.55 49.16
CA GLU A 557 -68.57 11.27 50.17
C GLU A 557 -67.49 10.31 49.66
N SER A 558 -67.90 9.19 49.04
CA SER A 558 -66.97 8.18 48.51
C SER A 558 -66.00 8.71 47.43
N LEU A 559 -66.35 9.81 46.78
CA LEU A 559 -65.51 10.43 45.75
C LEU A 559 -64.43 11.34 46.32
N ILE A 560 -64.56 11.82 47.57
CA ILE A 560 -63.62 12.77 48.16
C ILE A 560 -62.93 12.26 49.42
N THR A 561 -63.36 11.14 50.01
CA THR A 561 -62.70 10.51 51.16
C THR A 561 -62.65 8.99 51.00
N ALA A 562 -61.58 8.38 51.50
CA ALA A 562 -61.42 6.92 51.62
C ALA A 562 -62.02 6.37 52.92
N ALA A 563 -62.30 7.22 53.91
CA ALA A 563 -62.88 6.87 55.19
C ALA A 563 -64.32 7.43 55.28
N PRO A 564 -65.35 6.58 55.20
CA PRO A 564 -66.74 7.02 55.30
C PRO A 564 -67.10 7.45 56.72
N THR A 565 -68.03 8.40 56.85
CA THR A 565 -68.47 8.91 58.15
C THR A 565 -69.19 7.80 58.94
N PRO A 566 -68.76 7.54 60.19
CA PRO A 566 -69.38 6.50 61.02
C PRO A 566 -70.82 6.86 61.41
N GLN A 567 -71.67 5.84 61.51
CA GLN A 567 -73.09 6.00 61.86
C GLN A 567 -73.27 6.32 63.37
N PRO A 568 -74.33 7.05 63.76
CA PRO A 568 -75.42 7.59 62.93
C PRO A 568 -75.08 8.92 62.25
N LEU A 569 -75.58 9.11 61.01
CA LEU A 569 -75.38 10.35 60.26
C LEU A 569 -76.26 11.52 60.76
N PRO A 570 -75.76 12.77 60.73
CA PRO A 570 -76.58 13.97 60.95
C PRO A 570 -77.67 14.12 59.87
N ALA A 571 -78.64 15.01 60.10
CA ALA A 571 -79.63 15.36 59.07
C ALA A 571 -78.95 15.76 57.74
N PRO A 572 -79.51 15.45 56.55
CA PRO A 572 -78.82 15.56 55.26
C PRO A 572 -78.13 16.92 55.00
N ASP A 573 -78.81 18.04 55.30
CA ASP A 573 -78.23 19.38 55.13
C ASP A 573 -77.09 19.67 56.11
N THR A 574 -77.19 19.14 57.34
CA THR A 574 -76.11 19.22 58.33
C THR A 574 -74.93 18.33 57.92
N PHE A 575 -75.19 17.13 57.40
CA PHE A 575 -74.16 16.23 56.88
C PHE A 575 -73.39 16.86 55.71
N LYS A 576 -74.10 17.47 54.75
CA LYS A 576 -73.46 18.22 53.65
C LYS A 576 -72.59 19.37 54.18
N THR A 577 -73.16 20.26 54.98
CA THR A 577 -72.50 21.52 55.36
C THR A 577 -71.39 21.38 56.40
N THR A 578 -71.55 20.46 57.35
CA THR A 578 -70.60 20.30 58.47
C THR A 578 -69.61 19.15 58.28
N VAL A 579 -69.85 18.24 57.34
CA VAL A 579 -68.95 17.10 57.06
C VAL A 579 -68.39 17.15 55.64
N LEU A 580 -69.25 17.13 54.61
CA LEU A 580 -68.77 17.02 53.21
C LEU A 580 -68.09 18.30 52.70
N ASP A 581 -68.63 19.49 53.00
CA ASP A 581 -68.04 20.75 52.55
C ASP A 581 -66.59 20.94 53.11
N PRO A 582 -66.31 20.70 54.42
CA PRO A 582 -64.93 20.66 54.95
C PRO A 582 -64.03 19.57 54.34
N GLN A 583 -64.57 18.36 54.09
CA GLN A 583 -63.83 17.28 53.43
C GLN A 583 -63.44 17.65 51.99
N ARG A 584 -64.35 18.28 51.24
CA ARG A 584 -64.07 18.78 49.88
C ARG A 584 -62.96 19.82 49.90
N ILE A 585 -62.98 20.77 50.85
CA ILE A 585 -61.91 21.76 51.00
C ILE A 585 -60.57 21.07 51.24
N SER A 586 -60.54 20.06 52.10
CA SER A 586 -59.32 19.29 52.40
C SER A 586 -58.81 18.51 51.17
N PHE A 587 -59.72 17.91 50.40
CA PHE A 587 -59.40 17.22 49.15
C PHE A 587 -58.81 18.17 48.10
N VAL A 588 -59.47 19.32 47.88
CA VAL A 588 -58.99 20.35 46.94
C VAL A 588 -57.64 20.91 47.39
N SER A 589 -57.45 21.18 48.68
CA SER A 589 -56.16 21.63 49.22
C SER A 589 -55.05 20.63 48.93
N ARG A 590 -55.30 19.32 49.13
CA ARG A 590 -54.30 18.29 48.84
C ARG A 590 -54.01 18.16 47.34
N LEU A 591 -55.03 18.29 46.50
CA LEU A 591 -54.89 18.30 45.05
C LEU A 591 -54.01 19.48 44.61
N ASP A 592 -54.22 20.66 45.19
CA ASP A 592 -53.41 21.85 44.94
C ASP A 592 -51.97 21.70 45.48
N ASP A 593 -51.77 21.04 46.63
CA ASP A 593 -50.45 20.71 47.15
C ASP A 593 -49.63 19.89 46.12
N PHE A 594 -50.23 18.88 45.49
CA PHE A 594 -49.56 18.09 44.44
C PHE A 594 -49.22 18.93 43.20
N LYS A 595 -50.16 19.77 42.74
CA LYS A 595 -49.92 20.66 41.59
C LYS A 595 -48.79 21.65 41.84
N LEU A 596 -48.77 22.29 43.02
CA LEU A 596 -47.83 23.34 43.34
C LEU A 596 -46.46 22.79 43.78
N THR A 597 -46.45 21.70 44.54
CA THR A 597 -45.21 21.17 45.16
C THR A 597 -44.49 20.18 44.24
N ILE A 598 -45.22 19.40 43.43
CA ILE A 598 -44.64 18.32 42.62
C ILE A 598 -44.58 18.68 41.14
N LEU A 599 -45.70 19.03 40.49
CA LEU A 599 -45.68 19.33 39.05
C LEU A 599 -44.86 20.60 38.76
N LYS A 600 -44.99 21.63 39.61
CA LYS A 600 -44.22 22.88 39.55
C LYS A 600 -42.93 22.88 40.39
N THR A 601 -42.44 21.70 40.78
CA THR A 601 -41.23 21.61 41.59
C THR A 601 -40.02 22.21 40.88
N SER A 602 -39.15 22.86 41.65
CA SER A 602 -37.85 23.33 41.18
C SER A 602 -36.73 22.31 41.39
N THR A 603 -37.01 21.16 42.03
CA THR A 603 -35.99 20.13 42.30
C THR A 603 -35.41 19.55 41.01
N ARG A 604 -34.09 19.35 41.01
CA ARG A 604 -33.33 18.69 39.93
C ARG A 604 -32.87 17.28 40.33
N SER A 605 -33.16 16.87 41.57
CA SER A 605 -32.85 15.55 42.11
C SER A 605 -34.05 14.62 42.01
N LEU A 606 -33.81 13.43 41.45
CA LEU A 606 -34.78 12.35 41.42
C LEU A 606 -35.10 11.86 42.83
N THR A 607 -34.07 11.72 43.68
CA THR A 607 -34.25 11.30 45.08
C THR A 607 -35.13 12.29 45.85
N SER A 608 -34.90 13.60 45.70
CA SER A 608 -35.71 14.64 46.34
C SER A 608 -37.13 14.72 45.78
N LEU A 609 -37.34 14.41 44.48
CA LEU A 609 -38.67 14.35 43.87
C LEU A 609 -39.47 13.19 44.49
N ILE A 610 -38.91 11.98 44.55
CA ILE A 610 -39.57 10.82 45.15
C ILE A 610 -39.90 11.08 46.62
N ALA A 611 -38.96 11.67 47.38
CA ALA A 611 -39.20 12.04 48.77
C ALA A 611 -40.35 13.05 48.92
N SER A 612 -40.40 14.07 48.06
CA SER A 612 -41.50 15.06 48.05
C SER A 612 -42.85 14.43 47.74
N VAL A 613 -42.92 13.48 46.79
CA VAL A 613 -44.16 12.75 46.48
C VAL A 613 -44.61 11.91 47.67
N LYS A 614 -43.70 11.19 48.33
CA LYS A 614 -44.01 10.36 49.50
C LYS A 614 -44.44 11.17 50.73
N ALA A 615 -43.95 12.40 50.87
CA ALA A 615 -44.34 13.30 51.95
C ALA A 615 -45.82 13.74 51.85
N LEU A 616 -46.39 13.72 50.64
CA LEU A 616 -47.80 14.03 50.41
C LEU A 616 -48.65 12.76 50.54
N SER A 617 -49.18 12.51 51.73
CA SER A 617 -50.09 11.38 51.96
C SER A 617 -51.37 11.50 51.13
N VAL A 618 -51.75 10.39 50.51
CA VAL A 618 -52.97 10.20 49.70
C VAL A 618 -54.00 9.32 50.40
N THR A 619 -53.64 8.66 51.51
CA THR A 619 -54.42 7.57 52.14
C THR A 619 -55.79 8.02 52.67
N GLN A 620 -55.92 9.29 53.04
CA GLN A 620 -57.20 9.87 53.48
C GLN A 620 -58.23 9.98 52.34
N PHE A 621 -57.76 10.06 51.10
CA PHE A 621 -58.56 10.42 49.93
C PHE A 621 -58.65 9.29 48.90
N ASP A 622 -57.63 8.44 48.79
CA ASP A 622 -57.49 7.43 47.76
C ASP A 622 -56.78 6.17 48.28
N LEU A 623 -57.51 5.05 48.32
CA LEU A 623 -56.98 3.75 48.75
C LEU A 623 -56.04 3.11 47.72
N THR A 624 -56.15 3.50 46.45
CA THR A 624 -55.26 3.02 45.38
C THR A 624 -53.86 3.61 45.53
N GLY A 625 -53.77 4.83 46.06
CA GLY A 625 -52.53 5.55 46.27
C GLY A 625 -51.73 5.84 45.00
N ILE A 626 -50.42 6.07 45.18
CA ILE A 626 -49.41 6.21 44.13
C ILE A 626 -48.31 5.16 44.36
N ASP A 627 -48.12 4.26 43.40
CA ASP A 627 -47.10 3.23 43.49
C ASP A 627 -45.77 3.72 42.91
N LEU A 628 -44.75 3.84 43.75
CA LEU A 628 -43.39 4.22 43.37
C LEU A 628 -42.38 3.08 43.57
N GLU A 629 -42.82 1.88 43.95
CA GLU A 629 -41.92 0.76 44.25
C GLU A 629 -41.09 0.37 43.02
N ASP A 630 -41.73 0.35 41.83
CA ASP A 630 -41.03 0.11 40.56
C ASP A 630 -39.95 1.16 40.25
N ASN A 631 -40.18 2.42 40.63
CA ASN A 631 -39.21 3.50 40.43
C ASN A 631 -38.00 3.35 41.37
N GLU A 632 -38.23 2.92 42.60
CA GLU A 632 -37.16 2.64 43.57
C GLU A 632 -36.34 1.41 43.16
N LYS A 633 -37.00 0.33 42.75
CA LYS A 633 -36.32 -0.84 42.18
C LYS A 633 -35.51 -0.48 40.94
N ALA A 634 -36.04 0.38 40.06
CA ALA A 634 -35.32 0.86 38.89
C ALA A 634 -34.05 1.64 39.27
N ILE A 635 -34.07 2.42 40.37
CA ILE A 635 -32.88 3.10 40.90
C ILE A 635 -31.83 2.08 41.35
N ASP A 636 -32.23 1.03 42.09
CA ASP A 636 -31.31 0.00 42.57
C ASP A 636 -30.66 -0.79 41.42
N VAL A 637 -31.47 -1.19 40.43
CA VAL A 637 -30.99 -1.86 39.22
C VAL A 637 -30.02 -0.96 38.46
N PHE A 638 -30.36 0.32 38.30
CA PHE A 638 -29.49 1.26 37.60
C PHE A 638 -28.17 1.51 38.35
N ALA A 639 -28.19 1.57 39.69
CA ALA A 639 -26.98 1.67 40.49
C ALA A 639 -26.07 0.43 40.31
N ALA A 640 -26.65 -0.77 40.21
CA ALA A 640 -25.90 -1.99 39.89
C ALA A 640 -25.30 -1.93 38.47
N ASP A 641 -26.05 -1.43 37.49
CA ASP A 641 -25.58 -1.25 36.12
C ASP A 641 -24.41 -0.24 36.05
N LEU A 642 -24.50 0.88 36.78
CA LEU A 642 -23.41 1.86 36.88
C LEU A 642 -22.13 1.23 37.43
N ASN A 643 -22.23 0.43 38.49
CA ASN A 643 -21.09 -0.28 39.06
C ASN A 643 -20.48 -1.28 38.08
N SER A 644 -21.32 -2.10 37.43
CA SER A 644 -20.89 -3.07 36.42
C SER A 644 -20.14 -2.39 35.29
N ARG A 645 -20.65 -1.24 34.81
CA ARG A 645 -20.02 -0.48 33.74
C ARG A 645 -18.71 0.16 34.17
N ALA A 646 -18.64 0.74 35.38
CA ALA A 646 -17.40 1.28 35.95
C ALA A 646 -16.31 0.21 36.05
N GLN A 647 -16.67 -0.98 36.53
CA GLN A 647 -15.76 -2.13 36.65
C GLN A 647 -15.30 -2.65 35.28
N SER A 648 -16.19 -2.71 34.29
CA SER A 648 -15.85 -3.10 32.91
C SER A 648 -14.82 -2.15 32.29
N VAL A 649 -15.05 -0.83 32.40
CA VAL A 649 -14.10 0.17 31.90
C VAL A 649 -12.79 0.12 32.68
N ALA A 650 -12.81 -0.03 34.01
CA ALA A 650 -11.61 -0.18 34.82
C ALA A 650 -10.77 -1.41 34.42
N ALA A 651 -11.42 -2.51 34.06
CA ALA A 651 -10.74 -3.72 33.61
C ALA A 651 -10.07 -3.55 32.23
N ASP A 652 -10.72 -2.85 31.28
CA ASP A 652 -10.10 -2.55 29.99
C ASP A 652 -8.89 -1.60 30.15
N LEU A 653 -9.02 -0.57 30.99
CA LEU A 653 -7.92 0.32 31.32
C LEU A 653 -6.74 -0.43 31.93
N ASP A 654 -6.97 -1.33 32.89
CA ASP A 654 -5.91 -2.15 33.51
C ASP A 654 -5.17 -3.02 32.48
N LYS A 655 -5.90 -3.63 31.54
CA LYS A 655 -5.32 -4.42 30.45
C LYS A 655 -4.40 -3.58 29.56
N ARG A 656 -4.85 -2.37 29.18
CA ARG A 656 -4.07 -1.44 28.35
C ARG A 656 -2.84 -0.92 29.08
N ILE A 657 -2.99 -0.55 30.35
CA ILE A 657 -1.88 -0.11 31.21
C ILE A 657 -0.81 -1.20 31.27
N LYS A 658 -1.17 -2.45 31.60
CA LYS A 658 -0.21 -3.57 31.67
C LYS A 658 0.50 -3.83 30.34
N SER A 659 -0.23 -3.73 29.23
CA SER A 659 0.33 -3.90 27.89
C SER A 659 1.31 -2.79 27.54
N ALA A 660 0.96 -1.54 27.87
CA ALA A 660 1.84 -0.38 27.69
C ALA A 660 3.06 -0.41 28.61
N GLU A 661 2.93 -0.87 29.86
CA GLU A 661 4.06 -1.04 30.79
C GLU A 661 5.10 -2.00 30.22
N LYS A 662 4.66 -3.15 29.71
CA LYS A 662 5.55 -4.10 29.04
C LYS A 662 6.31 -3.46 27.87
N LEU A 663 5.62 -2.69 27.02
CA LEU A 663 6.25 -2.02 25.87
C LEU A 663 7.25 -0.93 26.31
N ILE A 664 6.95 -0.23 27.41
CA ILE A 664 7.85 0.76 28.00
C ILE A 664 9.10 0.08 28.60
N ASP A 665 8.95 -1.10 29.19
CA ASP A 665 10.07 -1.90 29.69
C ASP A 665 10.92 -2.45 28.52
N ASP A 666 10.28 -2.93 27.45
CA ASP A 666 10.96 -3.38 26.22
C ASP A 666 11.75 -2.23 25.56
N HIS A 667 11.22 -0.99 25.59
CA HIS A 667 11.96 0.22 25.21
C HIS A 667 13.23 0.41 26.05
N ASP A 668 13.17 0.21 27.37
CA ASP A 668 14.34 0.41 28.24
C ASP A 668 15.40 -0.69 28.03
N ASN A 669 14.97 -1.88 27.62
CA ASN A 669 15.83 -3.03 27.35
C ASN A 669 16.47 -3.02 25.95
N SER A 670 15.89 -2.32 24.97
CA SER A 670 16.44 -2.24 23.62
C SER A 670 17.59 -1.23 23.52
N THR A 671 18.64 -1.62 22.79
CA THR A 671 19.80 -0.75 22.49
C THR A 671 19.69 -0.05 21.13
N LYS A 672 18.70 -0.40 20.30
CA LYS A 672 18.50 0.19 18.97
C LYS A 672 17.48 1.33 19.02
N PRO A 673 17.85 2.56 18.61
CA PRO A 673 16.92 3.70 18.66
C PRO A 673 15.61 3.50 17.89
N ALA A 674 15.66 2.86 16.72
CA ALA A 674 14.47 2.59 15.91
C ALA A 674 13.47 1.64 16.61
N GLU A 675 13.95 0.58 17.26
CA GLU A 675 13.11 -0.34 18.04
C GLU A 675 12.50 0.39 19.25
N ARG A 676 13.29 1.23 19.94
CA ARG A 676 12.81 2.04 21.08
C ARG A 676 11.64 2.94 20.68
N VAL A 677 11.73 3.61 19.54
CA VAL A 677 10.64 4.46 19.03
C VAL A 677 9.42 3.61 18.64
N GLN A 678 9.63 2.45 18.02
CA GLN A 678 8.54 1.54 17.67
C GLN A 678 7.77 1.03 18.90
N PHE A 679 8.48 0.69 19.99
CA PHE A 679 7.83 0.31 21.24
C PHE A 679 6.99 1.45 21.83
N LEU A 680 7.50 2.69 21.79
CA LEU A 680 6.74 3.87 22.25
C LEU A 680 5.53 4.17 21.35
N ASP A 681 5.64 4.03 20.03
CA ASP A 681 4.51 4.18 19.09
C ASP A 681 3.41 3.14 19.38
N THR A 682 3.83 1.89 19.58
CA THR A 682 2.90 0.79 19.92
C THR A 682 2.26 1.01 21.29
N ALA A 683 3.01 1.53 22.27
CA ALA A 683 2.48 1.87 23.58
C ALA A 683 1.47 3.03 23.49
N ALA A 684 1.75 4.06 22.69
CA ALA A 684 0.83 5.17 22.45
C ALA A 684 -0.47 4.69 21.80
N LYS A 685 -0.40 3.82 20.79
CA LYS A 685 -1.58 3.18 20.17
C LYS A 685 -2.40 2.36 21.15
N THR A 686 -1.73 1.58 22.00
CA THR A 686 -2.39 0.79 23.04
C THR A 686 -3.18 1.67 24.01
N LEU A 687 -2.63 2.84 24.37
CA LEU A 687 -3.23 3.76 25.33
C LEU A 687 -4.29 4.70 24.73
N LEU A 688 -4.16 5.11 23.45
CA LEU A 688 -4.96 6.17 22.84
C LEU A 688 -5.79 5.72 21.62
N GLY A 689 -5.69 4.44 21.24
CA GLY A 689 -6.37 3.85 20.08
C GLY A 689 -5.43 3.60 18.90
N ASP A 690 -5.78 2.63 18.06
CA ASP A 690 -4.92 2.13 16.96
C ASP A 690 -4.62 3.19 15.89
N ASP A 691 -5.52 4.15 15.70
CA ASP A 691 -5.36 5.29 14.79
C ASP A 691 -4.35 6.32 15.29
N PHE A 692 -3.98 6.30 16.57
CA PHE A 692 -3.03 7.27 17.11
C PHE A 692 -1.63 7.00 16.55
N ARG A 693 -0.91 8.06 16.16
CA ARG A 693 0.47 7.94 15.64
C ARG A 693 1.36 8.95 16.32
N ILE A 694 2.55 8.52 16.68
CA ILE A 694 3.58 9.43 17.18
C ILE A 694 4.46 9.96 16.05
N VAL A 695 4.85 11.23 16.12
CA VAL A 695 5.81 11.81 15.17
C VAL A 695 7.18 11.89 15.85
N PRO A 696 8.10 10.96 15.54
CA PRO A 696 9.45 11.00 16.09
C PRO A 696 10.26 12.18 15.58
N GLU A 697 11.22 12.57 16.41
CA GLU A 697 12.26 13.53 16.05
C GLU A 697 13.45 12.77 15.45
N PHE A 698 14.16 13.39 14.51
CA PHE A 698 15.37 12.84 13.92
C PHE A 698 16.52 13.85 13.89
N GLY A 699 17.74 13.33 14.01
CA GLY A 699 18.97 14.08 13.80
C GLY A 699 19.45 13.97 12.36
N MET A 700 20.27 14.93 11.92
CA MET A 700 20.87 14.95 10.59
C MET A 700 22.38 15.16 10.71
N SER A 701 23.14 14.80 9.68
CA SER A 701 24.55 15.16 9.60
C SER A 701 24.71 16.67 9.35
N SER A 702 25.86 17.25 9.72
CA SER A 702 26.14 18.67 9.47
C SER A 702 26.10 19.02 7.98
N GLU A 703 26.60 18.13 7.13
CA GLU A 703 26.63 18.31 5.68
C GLU A 703 25.20 18.36 5.11
N GLN A 704 24.36 17.41 5.49
CA GLN A 704 22.96 17.36 5.06
C GLN A 704 22.17 18.57 5.57
N ALA A 705 22.38 18.96 6.82
CA ALA A 705 21.71 20.11 7.42
C ALA A 705 22.10 21.43 6.72
N ASP A 706 23.38 21.62 6.38
CA ASP A 706 23.85 22.79 5.63
C ASP A 706 23.35 22.81 4.18
N GLU A 707 23.19 21.64 3.55
CA GLU A 707 22.65 21.54 2.19
C GLU A 707 21.16 21.89 2.13
N TRP A 708 20.37 21.34 3.05
CA TRP A 708 18.95 21.69 3.17
C TRP A 708 18.77 23.18 3.47
N ASP A 709 19.55 23.76 4.39
CA ASP A 709 19.52 25.19 4.72
C ASP A 709 19.77 26.07 3.49
N LYS A 710 20.82 25.78 2.70
CA LYS A 710 21.14 26.52 1.47
C LYS A 710 20.00 26.47 0.45
N SER A 711 19.44 25.28 0.21
CA SER A 711 18.36 25.11 -0.76
C SER A 711 17.06 25.78 -0.28
N LEU A 712 16.77 25.74 1.01
CA LEU A 712 15.64 26.45 1.61
C LEU A 712 15.80 27.97 1.50
N VAL A 713 17.00 28.52 1.78
CA VAL A 713 17.29 29.94 1.62
C VAL A 713 17.13 30.40 0.17
N ALA A 714 17.61 29.62 -0.80
CA ALA A 714 17.44 29.91 -2.23
C ALA A 714 15.97 29.85 -2.69
N SER A 715 15.16 29.01 -2.07
CA SER A 715 13.71 28.97 -2.32
C SER A 715 13.00 30.19 -1.74
N GLN A 716 13.29 30.54 -0.49
CA GLN A 716 12.69 31.68 0.21
C GLN A 716 13.08 33.04 -0.40
N SER A 717 14.28 33.14 -1.01
CA SER A 717 14.69 34.32 -1.76
C SER A 717 14.00 34.45 -3.12
N GLY A 718 13.32 33.40 -3.59
CA GLY A 718 12.72 33.30 -4.92
C GLY A 718 13.70 32.89 -6.03
N GLU A 719 14.99 32.70 -5.73
CA GLU A 719 16.02 32.35 -6.72
C GLU A 719 15.69 31.06 -7.48
N LEU A 720 15.22 30.03 -6.76
CA LEU A 720 14.87 28.73 -7.36
C LEU A 720 13.68 28.82 -8.34
N LEU A 721 12.74 29.73 -8.08
CA LEU A 721 11.51 29.93 -8.88
C LEU A 721 11.66 31.04 -9.93
N LYS A 722 12.83 31.66 -10.02
CA LYS A 722 13.06 32.86 -10.82
C LYS A 722 12.72 32.68 -12.30
N TYR A 723 13.03 31.53 -12.90
CA TYR A 723 12.71 31.28 -14.31
C TYR A 723 11.21 31.22 -14.60
N LEU A 724 10.43 30.73 -13.65
CA LEU A 724 8.97 30.61 -13.82
C LEU A 724 8.29 31.96 -13.59
N THR A 725 8.81 32.76 -12.68
CA THR A 725 8.24 34.06 -12.27
C THR A 725 8.68 35.22 -13.17
N ASP A 726 9.90 35.18 -13.71
CA ASP A 726 10.40 36.21 -14.64
C ASP A 726 9.85 35.99 -16.08
N PRO A 727 9.82 37.05 -16.92
CA PRO A 727 9.51 36.90 -18.34
C PRO A 727 10.45 35.92 -19.05
N PRO A 728 9.97 35.07 -19.98
CA PRO A 728 8.66 35.14 -20.66
C PRO A 728 7.52 34.31 -20.02
N ASN A 729 7.76 33.59 -18.92
CA ASN A 729 6.77 32.64 -18.38
C ASN A 729 5.72 33.32 -17.48
N GLU A 730 6.14 34.31 -16.67
CA GLU A 730 5.26 35.15 -15.83
C GLU A 730 4.23 34.37 -15.00
N VAL A 731 4.64 33.22 -14.43
CA VAL A 731 3.78 32.42 -13.55
C VAL A 731 3.75 33.05 -12.16
N ASP A 732 2.61 33.64 -11.79
CA ASP A 732 2.44 34.37 -10.53
C ASP A 732 2.68 33.50 -9.28
N PHE A 733 2.14 32.28 -9.26
CA PHE A 733 2.24 31.35 -8.12
C PHE A 733 2.63 29.92 -8.57
N PRO A 734 3.91 29.69 -8.92
CA PRO A 734 4.32 28.42 -9.54
C PRO A 734 4.07 27.19 -8.65
N VAL A 735 4.24 27.32 -7.34
CA VAL A 735 4.06 26.20 -6.40
C VAL A 735 2.59 25.81 -6.27
N ASP A 736 1.69 26.79 -6.34
CA ASP A 736 0.25 26.56 -6.24
C ASP A 736 -0.28 25.93 -7.55
N ASP A 737 0.19 26.40 -8.71
CA ASP A 737 -0.15 25.78 -10.01
C ASP A 737 0.26 24.30 -10.06
N TRP A 738 1.48 24.00 -9.60
CA TRP A 738 1.95 22.62 -9.44
C TRP A 738 1.07 21.82 -8.46
N LEU A 739 0.75 22.37 -7.28
CA LEU A 739 -0.10 21.72 -6.28
C LEU A 739 -1.48 21.39 -6.85
N TYR A 740 -2.13 22.34 -7.52
CA TYR A 740 -3.46 22.18 -8.12
C TYR A 740 -3.47 21.20 -9.30
N GLY A 741 -2.35 21.05 -10.02
CA GLY A 741 -2.17 20.01 -11.02
C GLY A 741 -2.09 18.62 -10.40
N VAL A 742 -1.21 18.43 -9.41
CA VAL A 742 -0.97 17.14 -8.76
C VAL A 742 -2.19 16.69 -7.93
N SER A 743 -2.93 17.62 -7.32
CA SER A 743 -4.10 17.30 -6.50
C SER A 743 -5.23 16.61 -7.28
N ARG A 744 -5.28 16.75 -8.61
CA ARG A 744 -6.27 16.10 -9.48
C ARG A 744 -6.04 14.59 -9.60
N VAL A 745 -4.81 14.14 -9.45
CA VAL A 745 -4.42 12.74 -9.64
C VAL A 745 -3.96 12.05 -8.36
N ARG A 746 -3.66 12.81 -7.30
CA ARG A 746 -3.21 12.25 -6.00
C ARG A 746 -4.13 12.67 -4.85
N GLU A 747 -4.74 11.68 -4.21
CA GLU A 747 -5.73 11.88 -3.13
C GLU A 747 -5.17 12.64 -1.93
N LYS A 748 -3.94 12.33 -1.49
CA LYS A 748 -3.32 13.02 -0.35
C LYS A 748 -3.06 14.50 -0.63
N MET A 749 -2.62 14.81 -1.85
CA MET A 749 -2.41 16.19 -2.30
C MET A 749 -3.74 16.94 -2.43
N ARG A 750 -4.83 16.27 -2.80
CA ARG A 750 -6.19 16.82 -2.77
C ARG A 750 -6.66 17.20 -1.37
N HIS A 751 -6.32 16.40 -0.35
CA HIS A 751 -6.61 16.79 1.04
C HIS A 751 -5.79 18.00 1.48
N TRP A 752 -4.53 18.10 1.06
CA TRP A 752 -3.70 19.27 1.32
C TRP A 752 -4.30 20.54 0.69
N GLU A 753 -4.65 20.48 -0.60
CA GLU A 753 -5.34 21.56 -1.32
C GLU A 753 -6.61 22.02 -0.58
N LYS A 754 -7.47 21.08 -0.16
CA LYS A 754 -8.66 21.40 0.63
C LYS A 754 -8.31 22.09 1.94
N CYS A 755 -7.26 21.65 2.64
CA CYS A 755 -6.82 22.30 3.87
C CYS A 755 -6.37 23.74 3.62
N VAL A 756 -5.61 24.02 2.56
CA VAL A 756 -5.22 25.39 2.16
C VAL A 756 -6.48 26.24 1.99
N MET A 757 -7.38 25.83 1.09
CA MET A 757 -8.62 26.57 0.78
C MET A 757 -9.52 26.79 1.99
N LEU A 758 -9.69 25.78 2.85
CA LEU A 758 -10.60 25.86 4.00
C LEU A 758 -9.96 26.62 5.16
N SER A 759 -8.65 26.49 5.38
CA SER A 759 -7.97 27.18 6.49
C SER A 759 -8.03 28.70 6.34
N GLU A 760 -7.82 29.21 5.12
CA GLU A 760 -7.90 30.63 4.78
C GLU A 760 -9.28 31.25 5.06
N ALA A 761 -10.34 30.44 4.96
CA ALA A 761 -11.70 30.87 5.27
C ALA A 761 -11.93 31.12 6.78
N PHE A 762 -11.15 30.49 7.65
CA PHE A 762 -11.31 30.58 9.11
C PHE A 762 -10.25 31.44 9.78
N LYS A 763 -9.02 31.42 9.26
CA LYS A 763 -7.88 32.09 9.85
C LYS A 763 -6.94 32.55 8.74
N SER A 764 -6.34 33.72 8.91
CA SER A 764 -5.40 34.31 7.96
C SER A 764 -4.01 33.63 7.96
N GLY A 765 -3.95 32.32 8.18
CA GLY A 765 -2.72 31.53 8.15
C GLY A 765 -2.58 30.85 6.80
N GLU A 766 -1.51 31.14 6.07
CA GLU A 766 -1.23 30.49 4.78
C GLU A 766 -0.53 29.15 5.01
N LEU A 767 -1.13 28.05 4.53
CA LEU A 767 -0.49 26.75 4.43
C LEU A 767 0.41 26.66 3.19
N ARG A 768 1.41 27.54 3.15
CA ARG A 768 2.29 27.67 2.00
C ARG A 768 3.32 26.54 1.94
N LEU A 769 3.40 25.92 0.77
CA LEU A 769 4.46 24.99 0.43
C LEU A 769 5.70 25.74 -0.06
N VAL A 770 6.88 25.32 0.41
CA VAL A 770 8.17 25.86 0.01
C VAL A 770 8.98 24.75 -0.67
N PRO A 771 9.32 24.90 -1.97
CA PRO A 771 10.05 23.88 -2.71
C PRO A 771 11.53 23.88 -2.32
N VAL A 772 12.10 22.71 -2.08
CA VAL A 772 13.54 22.50 -1.86
C VAL A 772 14.02 21.53 -2.92
N GLN A 773 15.11 21.86 -3.60
CA GLN A 773 15.71 21.00 -4.63
C GLN A 773 17.11 20.56 -4.19
N LEU A 774 17.35 19.25 -4.24
CA LEU A 774 18.58 18.61 -3.81
C LEU A 774 19.14 17.72 -4.93
N PRO A 775 20.48 17.61 -5.07
CA PRO A 775 21.50 18.35 -4.34
C PRO A 775 21.47 19.86 -4.64
N PHE A 776 21.91 20.69 -3.69
CA PHE A 776 21.85 22.14 -3.84
C PHE A 776 22.82 22.63 -4.92
N LYS A 777 22.29 23.43 -5.87
CA LYS A 777 23.09 24.13 -6.88
C LYS A 777 22.77 25.62 -6.88
N PRO A 778 23.79 26.49 -6.82
CA PRO A 778 23.58 27.94 -6.96
C PRO A 778 22.95 28.27 -8.31
N ASN A 779 21.98 29.19 -8.34
CA ASN A 779 21.25 29.61 -9.53
C ASN A 779 20.55 28.48 -10.31
N ASP A 780 20.14 27.40 -9.64
CA ASP A 780 19.39 26.30 -10.28
C ASP A 780 17.95 26.73 -10.64
N ARG A 781 17.20 25.84 -11.28
CA ARG A 781 15.78 26.01 -11.66
C ARG A 781 14.95 24.91 -11.03
N TRP A 782 13.77 25.27 -10.54
CA TRP A 782 12.82 24.29 -10.02
C TRP A 782 12.33 23.38 -11.14
N LEU A 783 12.63 22.08 -11.04
CA LEU A 783 12.34 21.11 -12.11
C LEU A 783 10.95 20.48 -12.03
N ALA A 784 10.09 20.91 -11.11
CA ALA A 784 8.73 20.38 -10.98
C ALA A 784 7.77 20.90 -12.04
N LEU A 785 8.13 21.99 -12.71
CA LEU A 785 7.38 22.62 -13.80
C LEU A 785 8.32 22.85 -15.00
N GLU A 786 7.91 23.69 -15.94
CA GLU A 786 8.70 24.02 -17.12
C GLU A 786 10.08 24.59 -16.76
N TYR A 787 11.11 24.07 -17.40
CA TYR A 787 12.49 24.53 -17.27
C TYR A 787 13.04 24.97 -18.65
N PRO A 788 14.11 25.78 -18.69
CA PRO A 788 14.65 26.29 -19.96
C PRO A 788 15.01 25.17 -20.94
N ALA A 789 14.71 25.34 -22.24
CA ALA A 789 15.01 24.33 -23.27
C ALA A 789 16.53 23.99 -23.38
N ASN A 790 17.38 24.93 -22.98
CA ASN A 790 18.84 24.79 -22.93
C ASN A 790 19.37 24.32 -21.56
N TYR A 791 18.50 24.03 -20.59
CA TYR A 791 18.91 23.46 -19.31
C TYR A 791 19.49 22.05 -19.55
N THR A 792 20.65 21.80 -18.94
CA THR A 792 21.32 20.50 -19.05
C THR A 792 21.13 19.74 -17.74
N LEU A 793 20.40 18.62 -17.84
CA LEU A 793 20.27 17.69 -16.72
C LEU A 793 21.59 16.92 -16.59
N ASP A 794 22.13 16.92 -15.37
CA ASP A 794 23.45 16.36 -15.06
C ASP A 794 23.39 15.30 -13.95
N GLY A 795 22.18 14.91 -13.53
CA GLY A 795 21.96 13.88 -12.52
C GLY A 795 20.52 13.88 -12.01
N ASP A 796 20.22 12.88 -11.18
CA ASP A 796 18.95 12.78 -10.46
C ASP A 796 18.74 13.99 -9.54
N ARG A 797 17.47 14.29 -9.22
CA ARG A 797 17.09 15.37 -8.30
C ARG A 797 16.04 14.89 -7.33
N LEU A 798 16.14 15.36 -6.10
CA LEU A 798 15.09 15.28 -5.08
C LEU A 798 14.41 16.63 -4.98
N LEU A 799 13.11 16.66 -5.27
CA LEU A 799 12.23 17.82 -5.14
C LEU A 799 11.42 17.63 -3.86
N PHE A 800 11.92 18.18 -2.76
CA PHE A 800 11.26 18.15 -1.46
C PHE A 800 10.47 19.43 -1.24
N THR A 801 9.15 19.38 -1.47
CA THR A 801 8.27 20.54 -1.30
C THR A 801 7.54 20.42 0.03
N ALA A 802 7.78 21.33 0.97
CA ALA A 802 7.25 21.19 2.33
C ALA A 802 6.64 22.45 2.91
N ALA A 803 5.65 22.27 3.78
CA ALA A 803 5.15 23.32 4.65
C ALA A 803 5.94 23.33 5.96
N TYR A 804 6.36 24.52 6.40
CA TYR A 804 7.18 24.68 7.61
C TYR A 804 6.34 25.36 8.70
N ALA A 805 5.90 24.58 9.70
CA ALA A 805 5.14 25.10 10.83
C ALA A 805 5.98 26.00 11.76
N ALA A 806 7.29 25.78 11.76
CA ALA A 806 8.28 26.61 12.41
C ALA A 806 9.50 26.78 11.48
N PRO A 807 10.27 27.88 11.61
CA PRO A 807 11.50 28.06 10.84
C PRO A 807 12.44 26.88 11.01
N PHE A 808 13.07 26.44 9.92
CA PHE A 808 14.04 25.36 9.94
C PHE A 808 15.25 25.74 10.82
N GLN A 809 15.66 24.83 11.70
CA GLN A 809 16.77 25.05 12.64
C GLN A 809 17.83 23.97 12.47
N LYS A 810 18.83 24.24 11.63
CA LYS A 810 19.83 23.25 11.20
C LYS A 810 20.61 22.53 12.31
N LEU A 811 20.76 23.15 13.50
CA LEU A 811 21.50 22.58 14.63
C LEU A 811 20.60 21.81 15.62
N GLN A 812 19.28 21.82 15.41
CA GLN A 812 18.32 21.14 16.26
C GLN A 812 17.82 19.86 15.58
N ARG A 813 17.20 18.98 16.36
CA ARG A 813 16.45 17.84 15.82
C ARG A 813 15.26 18.34 15.01
N GLN A 814 14.94 17.62 13.94
CA GLN A 814 13.77 17.90 13.10
C GLN A 814 12.65 16.93 13.42
N CYS A 815 11.42 17.34 13.14
CA CYS A 815 10.21 16.54 13.35
C CYS A 815 9.26 16.83 12.19
N GLY A 816 8.62 15.83 11.61
CA GLY A 816 7.73 16.08 10.49
C GLY A 816 7.06 14.83 9.93
N LEU A 817 6.22 15.07 8.93
CA LEU A 817 5.49 14.03 8.21
C LEU A 817 5.83 14.10 6.73
N LEU A 818 6.02 12.93 6.12
CA LEU A 818 6.01 12.78 4.67
C LEU A 818 4.57 12.48 4.24
N ILE A 819 4.00 13.41 3.49
CA ILE A 819 2.61 13.36 3.01
C ILE A 819 2.52 12.40 1.84
N ASP A 820 3.28 12.63 0.79
CA ASP A 820 3.26 11.84 -0.45
C ASP A 820 4.64 11.78 -1.09
N GLU A 821 4.87 10.74 -1.89
CA GLU A 821 6.11 10.56 -2.66
C GLU A 821 5.84 9.87 -4.01
N TRP A 822 6.58 10.28 -5.04
CA TRP A 822 6.57 9.62 -6.35
C TRP A 822 7.83 9.92 -7.15
N ASN A 823 8.12 9.07 -8.12
CA ASN A 823 9.23 9.25 -9.06
C ASN A 823 8.69 9.60 -10.44
N GLU A 824 9.39 10.50 -11.11
CA GLU A 824 9.19 10.89 -12.49
C GLU A 824 10.52 10.72 -13.23
N VAL A 825 10.50 10.25 -14.47
CA VAL A 825 11.72 10.05 -15.26
C VAL A 825 11.67 10.99 -16.45
N ILE A 826 12.64 11.90 -16.53
CA ILE A 826 12.86 12.70 -17.73
C ILE A 826 13.71 11.87 -18.70
N PRO A 827 13.16 11.46 -19.87
CA PRO A 827 13.92 10.69 -20.83
C PRO A 827 15.14 11.45 -21.35
N GLY A 828 16.22 10.73 -21.62
CA GLY A 828 17.36 11.27 -22.35
C GLY A 828 16.95 11.76 -23.75
N LYS A 829 17.63 12.80 -24.24
CA LYS A 829 17.46 13.26 -25.63
C LYS A 829 18.09 12.31 -26.64
N ASP A 830 19.14 11.61 -26.23
CA ASP A 830 19.95 10.71 -27.05
C ASP A 830 20.07 9.34 -26.39
N GLU A 831 20.05 8.27 -27.20
CA GLU A 831 20.18 6.89 -26.75
C GLU A 831 21.27 6.15 -27.54
N THR A 832 22.06 5.34 -26.84
CA THR A 832 23.09 4.52 -27.50
C THR A 832 22.48 3.20 -27.97
N THR A 833 22.25 3.10 -29.29
CA THR A 833 21.79 1.87 -29.95
C THR A 833 22.97 1.01 -30.43
N GLY A 834 22.71 -0.24 -30.80
CA GLY A 834 23.73 -1.16 -31.30
C GLY A 834 23.40 -1.68 -32.70
N ILE A 835 24.41 -1.91 -33.54
CA ILE A 835 24.22 -2.56 -34.84
C ILE A 835 25.07 -3.83 -34.89
N ALA A 836 24.44 -4.96 -35.22
CA ALA A 836 25.11 -6.24 -35.46
C ALA A 836 25.20 -6.50 -36.97
N PHE A 837 26.41 -6.64 -37.50
CA PHE A 837 26.64 -6.94 -38.92
C PHE A 837 26.95 -8.42 -39.12
N HIS A 838 26.38 -9.04 -40.15
CA HIS A 838 26.91 -10.29 -40.65
C HIS A 838 28.16 -9.99 -41.50
N TYR A 839 29.32 -10.15 -40.87
CA TYR A 839 30.61 -9.99 -41.53
C TYR A 839 31.30 -11.34 -41.60
N ASP A 840 31.57 -11.79 -42.82
CA ASP A 840 32.27 -13.04 -43.09
C ASP A 840 33.77 -12.83 -42.85
N ARG A 841 34.18 -13.06 -41.60
CA ARG A 841 35.58 -13.03 -41.20
C ARG A 841 36.17 -14.44 -41.35
N PRO A 842 37.38 -14.59 -41.89
CA PRO A 842 38.07 -15.89 -41.91
C PRO A 842 38.14 -16.49 -40.51
N ASN A 843 37.60 -17.71 -40.35
CA ASN A 843 37.53 -18.41 -39.06
C ASN A 843 38.90 -18.91 -38.53
N ALA A 844 39.97 -18.76 -39.32
CA ALA A 844 41.32 -19.14 -38.93
C ALA A 844 42.34 -18.14 -39.47
N GLU A 845 42.92 -17.36 -38.57
CA GLU A 845 44.18 -16.66 -38.81
C GLU A 845 45.16 -17.14 -37.72
N PRO A 846 46.31 -17.76 -38.06
CA PRO A 846 47.32 -18.07 -37.06
C PRO A 846 47.83 -16.74 -36.49
N PRO A 847 47.71 -16.50 -35.17
CA PRO A 847 48.23 -15.27 -34.61
C PRO A 847 49.76 -15.30 -34.67
N GLN A 848 50.34 -14.42 -35.48
CA GLN A 848 51.76 -14.04 -35.45
C GLN A 848 52.79 -15.06 -36.01
N THR A 849 52.58 -15.57 -37.23
CA THR A 849 53.66 -16.26 -37.97
C THR A 849 54.45 -15.30 -38.84
N MET A 850 55.75 -15.15 -38.58
CA MET A 850 56.70 -14.45 -39.45
C MET A 850 57.70 -15.46 -40.04
N LEU A 851 57.92 -15.42 -41.35
CA LEU A 851 59.05 -16.09 -41.99
C LEU A 851 60.26 -15.16 -41.93
N LEU A 852 61.19 -15.45 -41.01
CA LEU A 852 62.46 -14.72 -40.93
C LEU A 852 63.45 -15.35 -41.91
N VAL A 853 63.77 -14.61 -42.98
CA VAL A 853 64.86 -14.95 -43.89
C VAL A 853 66.08 -14.12 -43.50
N THR A 854 67.28 -14.63 -43.76
CA THR A 854 68.53 -13.87 -43.65
C THR A 854 69.26 -13.93 -44.98
N PRO A 855 70.04 -12.89 -45.37
CA PRO A 855 70.77 -12.93 -46.63
C PRO A 855 71.77 -14.10 -46.63
N ALA A 856 71.91 -14.78 -47.78
CA ALA A 856 72.77 -15.96 -47.90
C ALA A 856 74.27 -15.67 -47.71
N ASN A 857 74.68 -14.41 -47.90
CA ASN A 857 76.02 -13.91 -47.62
C ASN A 857 75.98 -12.85 -46.52
N MET A 858 76.83 -13.01 -45.49
CA MET A 858 76.85 -12.15 -44.29
C MET A 858 77.00 -10.64 -44.58
N ASP A 859 77.70 -10.27 -45.66
CA ASP A 859 77.99 -8.87 -46.03
C ASP A 859 77.44 -8.47 -47.41
N GLY A 860 76.55 -9.28 -47.99
CA GLY A 860 76.00 -9.06 -49.33
C GLY A 860 74.61 -8.44 -49.34
N PRO A 861 74.22 -7.66 -50.38
CA PRO A 861 72.84 -7.25 -50.55
C PRO A 861 71.96 -8.48 -50.83
N TRP A 862 70.72 -8.44 -50.35
CA TRP A 862 69.71 -9.44 -50.65
C TRP A 862 69.52 -9.59 -52.15
N GLN A 863 69.64 -10.81 -52.67
CA GLN A 863 69.21 -11.12 -54.02
C GLN A 863 67.73 -11.52 -53.97
N TRP A 864 66.93 -11.00 -54.92
CA TRP A 864 65.51 -11.31 -55.00
C TRP A 864 65.25 -12.82 -55.13
N GLN A 865 66.11 -13.51 -55.88
CA GLN A 865 65.99 -14.95 -56.08
C GLN A 865 66.18 -15.71 -54.76
N ASP A 866 67.12 -15.31 -53.90
CA ASP A 866 67.35 -15.94 -52.59
C ASP A 866 66.13 -15.80 -51.67
N LEU A 867 65.39 -14.68 -51.76
CA LEU A 867 64.14 -14.49 -51.02
C LEU A 867 63.02 -15.41 -51.53
N VAL A 868 62.86 -15.51 -52.84
CA VAL A 868 61.87 -16.39 -53.48
C VAL A 868 62.18 -17.86 -53.19
N ASP A 869 63.46 -18.23 -53.29
CA ASP A 869 63.93 -19.58 -53.02
C ASP A 869 63.83 -19.91 -51.54
N ALA A 870 64.10 -18.98 -50.62
CA ALA A 870 63.88 -19.19 -49.19
C ALA A 870 62.40 -19.44 -48.84
N ILE A 871 61.47 -18.78 -49.54
CA ILE A 871 60.03 -19.06 -49.41
C ILE A 871 59.72 -20.47 -49.92
N ASN A 872 60.15 -20.79 -51.14
CA ASN A 872 59.90 -22.10 -51.75
C ASN A 872 60.54 -23.24 -50.95
N GLU A 873 61.78 -23.08 -50.49
CA GLU A 873 62.51 -24.02 -49.66
C GLU A 873 61.83 -24.17 -48.30
N THR A 874 61.41 -23.09 -47.66
CA THR A 874 60.67 -23.17 -46.39
C THR A 874 59.36 -23.94 -46.58
N LEU A 875 58.67 -23.71 -47.70
CA LEU A 875 57.42 -24.40 -48.04
C LEU A 875 57.66 -25.88 -48.36
N GLU A 876 58.73 -26.22 -49.08
CA GLU A 876 59.15 -27.60 -49.30
C GLU A 876 59.59 -28.30 -48.01
N MET A 877 60.36 -27.63 -47.16
CA MET A 877 60.80 -28.17 -45.87
C MET A 877 59.64 -28.35 -44.91
N ALA A 878 58.66 -27.44 -44.92
CA ALA A 878 57.42 -27.60 -44.17
C ALA A 878 56.66 -28.85 -44.64
N LYS A 879 56.52 -29.05 -45.96
CA LYS A 879 55.90 -30.27 -46.54
C LYS A 879 56.66 -31.55 -46.17
N LYS A 880 58.00 -31.52 -46.22
CA LYS A 880 58.84 -32.67 -45.82
C LYS A 880 58.74 -32.97 -44.31
N ARG A 881 58.54 -31.96 -43.46
CA ARG A 881 58.33 -32.12 -42.00
C ARG A 881 56.91 -32.53 -41.62
N ALA A 882 55.96 -32.35 -42.52
CA ALA A 882 54.56 -32.77 -42.39
C ALA A 882 54.34 -34.28 -42.61
N VAL A 883 55.40 -35.00 -42.99
CA VAL A 883 55.34 -36.44 -43.26
C VAL A 883 55.16 -37.17 -41.94
N GLU A 884 53.91 -37.45 -41.60
CA GLU A 884 53.55 -38.28 -40.46
C GLU A 884 53.93 -39.76 -40.66
N PRO A 885 54.15 -40.54 -39.59
CA PRO A 885 54.49 -41.97 -39.68
C PRO A 885 53.51 -42.77 -40.56
N VAL A 886 52.21 -42.46 -40.50
CA VAL A 886 51.16 -43.11 -41.32
C VAL A 886 51.39 -42.94 -42.84
N HIS A 887 52.04 -41.85 -43.26
CA HIS A 887 52.37 -41.59 -44.66
C HIS A 887 53.59 -42.41 -45.15
N VAL A 888 54.44 -42.90 -44.24
CA VAL A 888 55.66 -43.66 -44.57
C VAL A 888 55.51 -45.15 -44.26
N ASP A 889 54.56 -45.53 -43.40
CA ASP A 889 54.34 -46.87 -42.85
C ASP A 889 54.13 -47.96 -43.93
N GLN A 890 53.60 -47.56 -45.09
CA GLN A 890 53.35 -48.47 -46.22
C GLN A 890 54.52 -48.57 -47.21
N THR A 891 55.62 -47.85 -46.98
CA THR A 891 56.79 -47.82 -47.87
C THR A 891 57.94 -48.67 -47.32
N ALA A 892 58.92 -49.03 -48.17
CA ALA A 892 60.12 -49.74 -47.74
C ALA A 892 60.94 -48.97 -46.67
N TYR A 893 60.74 -47.65 -46.56
CA TYR A 893 61.39 -46.78 -45.58
C TYR A 893 60.89 -46.97 -44.14
N ALA A 894 59.69 -47.53 -43.94
CA ALA A 894 59.16 -47.81 -42.59
C ALA A 894 60.08 -48.73 -41.77
N ARG A 895 60.82 -49.63 -42.44
CA ARG A 895 61.76 -50.56 -41.81
C ARG A 895 63.02 -49.88 -41.26
N PHE A 896 63.29 -48.64 -41.64
CA PHE A 896 64.46 -47.85 -41.20
C PHE A 896 64.10 -46.73 -40.20
N LEU A 897 62.83 -46.54 -39.87
CA LEU A 897 62.39 -45.52 -38.89
C LEU A 897 62.96 -45.70 -37.46
N PRO A 898 63.15 -46.93 -36.92
CA PRO A 898 63.78 -47.11 -35.62
C PRO A 898 65.25 -46.66 -35.57
N SER A 899 65.91 -46.44 -36.71
CA SER A 899 67.30 -46.00 -36.78
C SER A 899 67.50 -44.48 -36.87
N THR A 900 66.43 -43.69 -36.94
CA THR A 900 66.49 -42.22 -37.08
C THR A 900 65.98 -41.42 -35.88
N VAL A 901 65.50 -42.08 -34.82
CA VAL A 901 65.04 -41.43 -33.58
C VAL A 901 65.81 -41.99 -32.39
N MET A 902 66.63 -41.16 -31.74
CA MET A 902 67.39 -41.55 -30.54
C MET A 902 66.87 -40.78 -29.32
N ALA A 903 66.41 -41.49 -28.29
CA ALA A 903 66.01 -40.88 -27.02
C ALA A 903 67.25 -40.50 -26.19
N VAL A 904 67.29 -39.25 -25.71
CA VAL A 904 68.32 -38.75 -24.78
C VAL A 904 67.67 -38.42 -23.44
N THR A 905 68.19 -38.97 -22.36
CA THR A 905 67.71 -38.71 -20.99
C THR A 905 68.70 -37.83 -20.22
N LEU A 906 68.19 -36.82 -19.53
CA LEU A 906 69.00 -35.84 -18.78
C LEU A 906 69.52 -36.38 -17.44
N TYR A 907 68.88 -37.42 -16.89
CA TYR A 907 69.22 -38.06 -15.63
C TYR A 907 69.41 -39.57 -15.86
N GLN A 908 70.56 -40.11 -15.43
CA GLN A 908 70.98 -41.49 -15.69
C GLN A 908 70.27 -42.49 -14.78
N ILE A 909 68.97 -42.68 -14.99
CA ILE A 909 68.16 -43.69 -14.28
C ILE A 909 67.65 -44.80 -15.19
N SER A 910 67.96 -44.77 -16.49
CA SER A 910 67.75 -45.88 -17.43
C SER A 910 68.83 -45.92 -18.52
N ILE A 911 68.96 -47.07 -19.19
CA ILE A 911 69.96 -47.31 -20.26
C ILE A 911 69.57 -46.48 -21.51
N ALA A 912 70.35 -45.44 -21.80
CA ALA A 912 70.22 -44.61 -23.00
C ALA A 912 71.62 -44.15 -23.50
N ALA A 913 71.70 -43.71 -24.76
CA ALA A 913 72.94 -43.26 -25.38
C ALA A 913 73.32 -41.85 -24.88
N ASN A 914 74.53 -41.71 -24.33
CA ASN A 914 74.90 -40.59 -23.46
C ASN A 914 75.71 -39.49 -24.18
N LEU A 915 75.05 -38.77 -25.10
CA LEU A 915 75.65 -37.62 -25.79
C LEU A 915 75.93 -36.42 -24.86
N ALA A 916 75.24 -36.31 -23.73
CA ALA A 916 75.43 -35.23 -22.75
C ALA A 916 76.77 -35.35 -22.00
N VAL A 917 77.25 -36.57 -21.75
CA VAL A 917 78.58 -36.84 -21.17
C VAL A 917 79.70 -36.61 -22.18
N ASN A 918 79.55 -37.08 -23.43
CA ASN A 918 80.59 -36.89 -24.46
C ASN A 918 80.78 -35.41 -24.87
N ASN A 919 79.75 -34.59 -24.75
CA ASN A 919 79.80 -33.15 -25.07
C ASN A 919 80.05 -32.27 -23.83
N ASN A 920 80.44 -32.84 -22.67
CA ASN A 920 80.77 -32.11 -21.43
C ASN A 920 79.68 -31.15 -20.91
N ILE A 921 78.39 -31.39 -21.21
CA ILE A 921 77.29 -30.49 -20.81
C ILE A 921 77.18 -30.36 -19.28
N TYR A 922 77.55 -31.41 -18.53
CA TYR A 922 77.57 -31.38 -17.06
C TYR A 922 78.55 -30.34 -16.47
N HIS A 923 79.67 -30.06 -17.14
CA HIS A 923 80.60 -29.00 -16.69
C HIS A 923 79.99 -27.60 -16.79
N PHE A 924 79.07 -27.38 -17.72
CA PHE A 924 78.39 -26.10 -17.91
C PHE A 924 77.29 -25.85 -16.86
N ILE A 925 76.72 -26.90 -16.29
CA ILE A 925 75.64 -26.83 -15.30
C ILE A 925 76.20 -26.73 -13.87
N GLU A 926 77.33 -27.38 -13.56
CA GLU A 926 77.97 -27.29 -12.23
C GLU A 926 78.79 -26.00 -12.02
N GLN A 927 79.28 -25.34 -13.08
CA GLN A 927 79.96 -24.04 -12.97
C GLN A 927 79.01 -22.85 -12.71
N GLY A 928 77.69 -23.05 -12.76
CA GLY A 928 76.68 -22.02 -12.49
C GLY A 928 76.26 -21.90 -11.02
N ASN A 929 76.88 -22.66 -10.09
CA ASN A 929 76.50 -22.66 -8.67
C ASN A 929 77.69 -22.56 -7.69
N ASN A 930 78.86 -22.06 -8.14
CA ASN A 930 79.96 -21.62 -7.27
C ASN A 930 80.70 -20.42 -7.90
N GLY A 931 79.98 -19.32 -8.08
CA GLY A 931 80.48 -18.00 -8.46
C GLY A 931 79.48 -16.93 -8.05
#